data_AF-A0A090QE18-F1
#
_entry.id   AF-A0A090QE18-F1
#
_cell.length_a   1.000
_cell.length_b   1.000
_cell.length_c   1.000
_cell.angle_alpha   90.00
_cell.angle_beta   90.00
_cell.angle_gamma   90.00
#
_symmetry.space_group_name_H-M   'P 1'
#
loop_
_entity.id
_entity.type
_entity.pdbx_description
1 polymer ?
#
loop_
_entity_poly.entity_id
_entity_poly.type
_entity_poly.pdbx_seq_one_letter_code
_entity_poly.pdbx_strand_id
1 'polypeptide(L)'
;MEALLHRPALKVKEVMDILDRKSVLPILKKMLEQEWIILQEEVYSTYKPKTVKYIFLNKRYKDEEQLKNLLDDMTRAPKQRDTVMSLFMLQTGNKLVTSKLLQDRAGVSRATIKALIDKNIFIEEEQAIDRVLDEKEKGSELFELQPAQQEALNEIREQFAAGKTTLLHGVTSSGKTEIYVRLIQEQLELGNQVLYLLPEIALTTQLISRLKHYFKHQVLVYHSRYNLNERLEVWNHVIENKEPYVIVGARSAILLPFQNVKLIIVDEEHETSFKQFDPDPRYHARDAAVVLGHMKKADVLLGSATPSLESYYNTTLGKYGLVELKERYGKVLMPEIQIIDIKDKHKRKKMKGHFSDSLIEQMQEAFKNNNQVILFQNRRGYAPILECNTCGNAPQCPNCDVSLTFHQYKKQLRCHYCGYHTIVPPECPSCSSTSLDTKGFGTQQIEEEFKELFPDLKIARMDLDTTRGKNSIEKIIEQIDTGEVHCLVGTQMLTKGLDFRNVSLVGVLSADTMLNFPDFRAHERCFHLLTQVSGRAGRTAERGKVLIQSYNPEHQILQQVSTYDYGTMFKDQLEDRYQFKYPPYQRLIRLTFKNRDYNTTLQAGQWFVNALNQIEHGVEVLGPEFPAVARVRNLYQVHVIVKMGKQHHPNTIKDYIRKVKRSFESIKGFNSVRCNVDVDCY
;
A
#
# COMPACT_ATOMS: atom_id res chain seq x y z
N MET A 1 23.59 23.21 -37.63
CA MET A 1 23.22 24.62 -37.86
C MET A 1 22.48 24.78 -39.18
N GLU A 2 22.98 24.27 -40.31
CA GLU A 2 22.27 24.32 -41.61
C GLU A 2 20.83 23.78 -41.54
N ALA A 3 20.62 22.64 -40.88
CA ALA A 3 19.27 22.09 -40.69
C ALA A 3 18.31 23.03 -39.92
N LEU A 4 18.83 23.87 -39.02
CA LEU A 4 18.02 24.84 -38.25
C LEU A 4 17.70 26.11 -39.06
N LEU A 5 18.46 26.41 -40.12
CA LEU A 5 18.15 27.50 -41.05
C LEU A 5 16.91 27.18 -41.90
N HIS A 6 16.68 25.90 -42.20
CA HIS A 6 15.52 25.44 -42.97
C HIS A 6 14.31 25.10 -42.08
N ARG A 7 14.55 24.67 -40.84
CA ARG A 7 13.47 24.31 -39.90
C ARG A 7 13.79 24.88 -38.51
N PRO A 8 12.98 25.82 -38.00
CA PRO A 8 13.31 26.56 -36.78
C PRO A 8 13.32 25.70 -35.51
N ALA A 9 12.71 24.51 -35.53
CA ALA A 9 12.73 23.55 -34.45
C ALA A 9 13.01 22.13 -34.97
N LEU A 10 13.84 21.40 -34.24
CA LEU A 10 14.20 20.00 -34.51
C LEU A 10 14.09 19.18 -33.23
N LYS A 11 13.49 17.98 -33.32
CA LYS A 11 13.47 17.03 -32.20
C LYS A 11 14.84 16.38 -32.05
N VAL A 12 15.21 16.00 -30.82
CA VAL A 12 16.51 15.32 -30.54
C VAL A 12 16.71 14.09 -31.44
N LYS A 13 15.65 13.33 -31.72
CA LYS A 13 15.69 12.18 -32.63
C LYS A 13 16.01 12.60 -34.07
N GLU A 14 15.42 13.69 -34.57
CA GLU A 14 15.73 14.21 -35.92
C GLU A 14 17.18 14.69 -35.99
N VAL A 15 17.72 15.27 -34.91
CA VAL A 15 19.14 15.64 -34.83
C VAL A 15 20.04 14.39 -34.85
N MET A 16 19.64 13.29 -34.20
CA MET A 16 20.35 12.01 -34.26
C MET A 16 20.38 11.46 -35.69
N ASP A 17 19.25 11.54 -36.39
CA ASP A 17 19.11 11.06 -37.77
C ASP A 17 19.92 11.92 -38.75
N ILE A 18 19.91 13.26 -38.59
CA ILE A 18 20.70 14.19 -39.42
C ILE A 18 22.21 14.01 -39.21
N LEU A 19 22.65 13.79 -37.97
CA LEU A 19 24.07 13.63 -37.62
C LEU A 19 24.57 12.19 -37.74
N ASP A 20 23.69 11.24 -38.06
CA ASP A 20 23.92 9.79 -38.06
C ASP A 20 24.64 9.30 -36.78
N ARG A 21 24.15 9.75 -35.61
CA ARG A 21 24.77 9.45 -34.31
C ARG A 21 23.73 9.03 -33.27
N LYS A 22 24.03 7.92 -32.57
CA LYS A 22 23.21 7.41 -31.46
C LYS A 22 23.21 8.30 -30.22
N SER A 23 24.20 9.17 -30.03
CA SER A 23 24.31 10.09 -28.89
C SER A 23 24.67 11.50 -29.37
N VAL A 24 23.70 12.40 -29.31
CA VAL A 24 23.86 13.82 -29.69
C VAL A 24 23.76 14.77 -28.49
N LEU A 25 23.41 14.26 -27.29
CA LEU A 25 23.23 15.07 -26.09
C LEU A 25 24.46 15.89 -25.68
N PRO A 26 25.71 15.40 -25.76
CA PRO A 26 26.88 16.22 -25.43
C PRO A 26 27.07 17.39 -26.41
N ILE A 27 26.72 17.19 -27.68
CA ILE A 27 26.81 18.22 -28.73
C ILE A 27 25.74 19.27 -28.49
N LEU A 28 24.50 18.85 -28.26
CA LEU A 28 23.39 19.74 -27.92
C LEU A 28 23.68 20.54 -26.65
N LYS A 29 24.26 19.91 -25.62
CA LYS A 29 24.65 20.59 -24.38
C LYS A 29 25.69 21.67 -24.63
N LYS A 30 26.72 21.39 -25.44
CA LYS A 30 27.73 22.38 -25.81
C LYS A 30 27.13 23.53 -26.62
N MET A 31 26.19 23.24 -27.53
CA MET A 31 25.49 24.26 -28.31
C MET A 31 24.55 25.11 -27.45
N LEU A 32 23.91 24.52 -26.43
CA LEU A 32 23.13 25.25 -25.41
C LEU A 32 24.03 26.15 -24.56
N GLU A 33 25.17 25.65 -24.08
CA GLU A 33 26.15 26.42 -23.29
C GLU A 33 26.75 27.59 -24.08
N GLN A 34 26.83 27.47 -25.42
CA GLN A 34 27.29 28.53 -26.33
C GLN A 34 26.15 29.40 -26.87
N GLU A 35 24.92 29.22 -26.39
CA GLU A 35 23.72 29.97 -26.80
C GLU A 35 23.37 29.87 -28.31
N TRP A 36 23.82 28.83 -28.99
CA TRP A 36 23.53 28.61 -30.43
C TRP A 36 22.15 28.01 -30.67
N ILE A 37 21.58 27.38 -29.66
CA ILE A 37 20.24 26.79 -29.67
C ILE A 37 19.56 27.06 -28.33
N ILE A 38 18.22 27.07 -28.35
CA ILE A 38 17.39 27.25 -27.16
C ILE A 38 16.56 25.98 -26.99
N LEU A 39 16.40 25.53 -25.75
CA LEU A 39 15.53 24.39 -25.46
C LEU A 39 14.06 24.85 -25.49
N GLN A 40 13.32 24.43 -26.50
CA GLN A 40 11.87 24.60 -26.56
C GLN A 40 11.20 23.40 -25.89
N GLU A 41 10.70 23.60 -24.67
CA GLU A 41 9.93 22.60 -23.95
C GLU A 41 8.44 22.81 -24.22
N GLU A 42 7.81 21.87 -24.93
CA GLU A 42 6.36 21.84 -25.09
C GLU A 42 5.77 20.72 -24.24
N VAL A 43 4.85 21.08 -23.34
CA VAL A 43 4.10 20.13 -22.54
C VAL A 43 2.92 19.64 -23.38
N TYR A 44 3.06 18.46 -23.97
CA TYR A 44 1.95 17.82 -24.67
C TYR A 44 1.04 17.11 -23.66
N SER A 45 -0.26 17.39 -23.71
CA SER A 45 -1.24 16.60 -22.97
C SER A 45 -1.32 15.20 -23.58
N THR A 46 -0.92 14.18 -22.82
CA THR A 46 -1.12 12.78 -23.19
C THR A 46 -2.52 12.27 -22.82
N TYR A 47 -3.35 13.11 -22.19
CA TYR A 47 -4.69 12.75 -21.76
C TYR A 47 -5.60 12.54 -22.96
N LYS A 48 -6.33 11.41 -22.94
CA LYS A 48 -7.38 11.12 -23.92
C LYS A 48 -8.68 10.82 -23.17
N PRO A 49 -9.74 11.64 -23.32
CA PRO A 49 -11.03 11.35 -22.69
C PRO A 49 -11.58 10.02 -23.22
N LYS A 50 -12.32 9.29 -22.38
CA LYS A 50 -13.02 8.09 -22.85
C LYS A 50 -14.28 8.56 -23.56
N THR A 51 -14.30 8.48 -24.88
CA THR A 51 -15.53 8.74 -25.61
C THR A 51 -16.29 7.44 -25.78
N VAL A 52 -17.61 7.52 -25.61
CA VAL A 52 -18.54 6.45 -25.94
C VAL A 52 -19.53 6.99 -26.94
N LYS A 53 -19.80 6.18 -27.95
CA LYS A 53 -20.77 6.46 -29.01
C LYS A 53 -22.16 6.09 -28.52
N TYR A 54 -22.97 7.12 -28.29
CA TYR A 54 -24.38 6.98 -28.00
C TYR A 54 -25.19 7.14 -29.27
N ILE A 55 -26.25 6.35 -29.35
CA ILE A 55 -27.16 6.35 -30.49
C ILE A 55 -28.45 7.00 -30.04
N PHE A 56 -28.86 8.01 -30.81
CA PHE A 56 -30.12 8.69 -30.64
C PHE A 56 -31.00 8.49 -31.85
N LEU A 57 -32.31 8.41 -31.63
CA LEU A 57 -33.26 8.57 -32.71
C LEU A 57 -33.20 10.02 -33.20
N ASN A 58 -33.16 10.22 -34.52
CA ASN A 58 -33.16 11.56 -35.08
C ASN A 58 -34.39 12.34 -34.59
N LYS A 59 -34.23 13.63 -34.27
CA LYS A 59 -35.30 14.51 -33.77
C LYS A 59 -36.56 14.48 -34.66
N ARG A 60 -36.40 14.24 -35.96
CA ARG A 60 -37.49 14.09 -36.93
C ARG A 60 -38.46 12.95 -36.59
N TYR A 61 -37.95 11.85 -36.03
CA TYR A 61 -38.74 10.65 -35.73
C TYR A 61 -39.12 10.55 -34.24
N LYS A 62 -38.98 11.62 -33.47
CA LYS A 62 -39.47 11.67 -32.08
C LYS A 62 -40.99 11.78 -31.97
N ASP A 63 -41.63 12.26 -33.03
CA ASP A 63 -43.09 12.32 -33.14
C ASP A 63 -43.67 10.93 -33.44
N GLU A 64 -44.71 10.51 -32.73
CA GLU A 64 -45.34 9.19 -32.88
C GLU A 64 -45.85 8.95 -34.30
N GLU A 65 -46.33 10.00 -34.98
CA GLU A 65 -46.89 9.89 -36.33
C GLU A 65 -45.77 9.65 -37.37
N GLN A 66 -44.63 10.34 -37.23
CA GLN A 66 -43.48 10.16 -38.11
C GLN A 66 -42.72 8.85 -37.84
N LEU A 67 -42.68 8.41 -36.57
CA LEU A 67 -42.12 7.11 -36.22
C LEU A 67 -42.94 5.96 -36.80
N LYS A 68 -44.27 6.06 -36.76
CA LYS A 68 -45.17 5.06 -37.34
C LYS A 68 -44.98 4.94 -38.85
N ASN A 69 -44.96 6.07 -39.55
CA ASN A 69 -44.69 6.10 -41.00
C ASN A 69 -43.33 5.48 -41.35
N LEU A 70 -42.29 5.76 -40.55
CA LEU A 70 -40.97 5.17 -40.72
C LEU A 70 -40.98 3.64 -40.55
N LEU A 71 -41.73 3.12 -39.58
CA LEU A 71 -41.82 1.68 -39.31
C LEU A 71 -42.61 0.94 -40.41
N ASP A 72 -43.62 1.59 -40.99
CA ASP A 72 -44.43 1.06 -42.09
C ASP A 72 -43.63 1.00 -43.40
N ASP A 73 -42.78 1.99 -43.66
CA ASP A 73 -41.82 2.00 -44.79
C ASP A 73 -40.73 0.92 -44.67
N MET A 74 -40.49 0.40 -43.46
CA MET A 74 -39.48 -0.64 -43.18
C MET A 74 -40.01 -2.08 -43.27
N THR A 75 -41.18 -2.31 -43.85
CA THR A 75 -41.79 -3.64 -44.04
C THR A 75 -40.88 -4.66 -44.74
N ARG A 76 -40.01 -4.21 -45.66
CA ARG A 76 -39.02 -5.09 -46.36
C ARG A 76 -37.69 -5.28 -45.62
N ALA A 77 -37.50 -4.61 -44.47
CA ALA A 77 -36.27 -4.64 -43.69
C ALA A 77 -36.56 -4.91 -42.19
N PRO A 78 -37.06 -6.11 -41.83
CA PRO A 78 -37.56 -6.41 -40.48
C PRO A 78 -36.51 -6.19 -39.38
N LYS A 79 -35.25 -6.54 -39.64
CA LYS A 79 -34.15 -6.32 -38.67
C LYS A 79 -33.87 -4.83 -38.41
N GLN A 80 -34.04 -3.96 -39.41
CA GLN A 80 -33.90 -2.51 -39.23
C GLN A 80 -35.06 -1.96 -38.41
N ARG A 81 -36.28 -2.42 -38.70
CA ARG A 81 -37.50 -2.08 -37.94
C ARG A 81 -37.37 -2.45 -36.46
N ASP A 82 -36.95 -3.67 -36.17
CA ASP A 82 -36.79 -4.17 -34.80
C ASP A 82 -35.68 -3.41 -34.04
N THR A 83 -34.63 -2.97 -34.75
CA THR A 83 -33.58 -2.13 -34.16
C THR A 83 -34.10 -0.74 -33.78
N VAL A 84 -34.92 -0.12 -34.63
CA VAL A 84 -35.56 1.18 -34.35
C VAL A 84 -36.52 1.07 -33.17
N MET A 85 -37.34 0.02 -33.12
CA MET A 85 -38.22 -0.26 -31.98
C MET A 85 -37.45 -0.51 -30.68
N SER A 86 -36.37 -1.28 -30.74
CA SER A 86 -35.51 -1.56 -29.58
C SER A 86 -34.87 -0.28 -29.04
N LEU A 87 -34.42 0.62 -29.92
CA LEU A 87 -33.87 1.91 -29.51
C LEU A 87 -34.95 2.78 -28.85
N PHE A 88 -36.14 2.86 -29.45
CA PHE A 88 -37.26 3.64 -28.92
C PHE A 88 -37.67 3.17 -27.52
N MET A 89 -37.83 1.85 -27.32
CA MET A 89 -38.15 1.27 -26.01
C MET A 89 -37.07 1.47 -24.95
N LEU A 90 -35.80 1.56 -25.36
CA LEU A 90 -34.70 1.85 -24.46
C LEU A 90 -34.67 3.33 -24.05
N GLN A 91 -35.06 4.23 -24.96
CA GLN A 91 -35.04 5.67 -24.74
C GLN A 91 -36.26 6.19 -23.97
N THR A 92 -37.42 5.52 -24.02
CA THR A 92 -38.60 5.88 -23.21
C THR A 92 -38.37 5.80 -21.71
N GLY A 93 -37.29 5.15 -21.25
CA GLY A 93 -36.84 5.15 -19.86
C GLY A 93 -35.77 6.20 -19.49
N ASN A 94 -35.52 7.23 -20.32
CA ASN A 94 -34.43 8.22 -20.14
C ASN A 94 -33.02 7.62 -20.07
N LYS A 95 -32.81 6.41 -20.60
CA LYS A 95 -31.49 5.75 -20.62
C LYS A 95 -30.71 6.11 -21.88
N LEU A 96 -29.45 6.52 -21.71
CA LEU A 96 -28.51 6.69 -22.80
C LEU A 96 -28.16 5.32 -23.41
N VAL A 97 -28.34 5.16 -24.72
CA VAL A 97 -28.17 3.87 -25.41
C VAL A 97 -26.83 3.82 -26.14
N THR A 98 -25.93 2.94 -25.69
CA THR A 98 -24.66 2.72 -26.38
C THR A 98 -24.84 1.85 -27.62
N SER A 99 -23.94 2.00 -28.59
CA SER A 99 -23.92 1.13 -29.78
C SER A 99 -23.84 -0.35 -29.45
N LYS A 100 -23.16 -0.73 -28.36
CA LYS A 100 -23.05 -2.13 -27.94
C LYS A 100 -24.34 -2.65 -27.31
N LEU A 101 -24.94 -1.88 -26.40
CA LEU A 101 -26.23 -2.23 -25.78
C LEU A 101 -27.34 -2.43 -26.83
N LEU A 102 -27.35 -1.58 -27.86
CA LEU A 102 -28.31 -1.72 -28.96
C LEU A 102 -28.09 -2.97 -29.80
N GLN A 103 -26.82 -3.33 -30.08
CA GLN A 103 -26.48 -4.57 -30.79
C GLN A 103 -26.96 -5.80 -30.01
N ASP A 104 -26.69 -5.84 -28.70
CA ASP A 104 -27.02 -6.98 -27.84
C ASP A 104 -28.54 -7.13 -27.69
N ARG A 105 -29.29 -6.03 -27.51
CA ARG A 105 -30.74 -6.08 -27.31
C ARG A 105 -31.53 -6.32 -28.59
N ALA A 106 -31.09 -5.75 -29.72
CA ALA A 106 -31.76 -5.92 -31.01
C ALA A 106 -31.23 -7.13 -31.81
N GLY A 107 -30.15 -7.79 -31.35
CA GLY A 107 -29.56 -8.93 -32.05
C GLY A 107 -28.98 -8.60 -33.42
N VAL A 108 -28.46 -7.37 -33.60
CA VAL A 108 -27.98 -6.87 -34.89
C VAL A 108 -26.49 -6.53 -34.86
N SER A 109 -25.85 -6.58 -36.04
CA SER A 109 -24.45 -6.17 -36.18
C SER A 109 -24.32 -4.65 -36.27
N ARG A 110 -23.11 -4.15 -35.96
CA ARG A 110 -22.77 -2.73 -36.12
C ARG A 110 -23.02 -2.17 -37.53
N ALA A 111 -22.98 -3.02 -38.57
CA ALA A 111 -23.27 -2.61 -39.94
C ALA A 111 -24.73 -2.17 -40.13
N THR A 112 -25.69 -2.83 -39.47
CA THR A 112 -27.11 -2.46 -39.51
C THR A 112 -27.34 -1.11 -38.85
N ILE A 113 -26.69 -0.87 -37.71
CA ILE A 113 -26.72 0.42 -37.02
C ILE A 113 -26.11 1.51 -37.91
N LYS A 114 -24.97 1.24 -38.54
CA LYS A 114 -24.35 2.20 -39.47
C LYS A 114 -25.25 2.54 -40.65
N ALA A 115 -25.92 1.55 -41.25
CA ALA A 115 -26.88 1.81 -42.33
C ALA A 115 -28.06 2.69 -41.88
N LEU A 116 -28.50 2.58 -40.62
CA LEU A 116 -29.54 3.44 -40.05
C LEU A 116 -29.01 4.86 -39.74
N ILE A 117 -27.72 4.99 -39.40
CA ILE A 117 -27.04 6.29 -39.29
C ILE A 117 -26.90 6.95 -40.66
N ASP A 118 -26.45 6.21 -41.68
CA ASP A 118 -26.26 6.70 -43.06
C ASP A 118 -27.60 7.14 -43.68
N LYS A 119 -28.72 6.51 -43.28
CA LYS A 119 -30.09 6.90 -43.64
C LYS A 119 -30.65 8.08 -42.82
N ASN A 120 -29.85 8.69 -41.94
CA ASN A 120 -30.26 9.76 -41.02
C ASN A 120 -31.42 9.38 -40.08
N ILE A 121 -31.64 8.09 -39.83
CA ILE A 121 -32.65 7.62 -38.87
C ILE A 121 -32.08 7.65 -37.45
N PHE A 122 -30.82 7.23 -37.31
CA PHE A 122 -30.06 7.34 -36.08
C PHE A 122 -29.02 8.46 -36.18
N ILE A 123 -28.76 9.11 -35.05
CA ILE A 123 -27.67 10.05 -34.86
C ILE A 123 -26.69 9.40 -33.90
N GLU A 124 -25.41 9.33 -34.29
CA GLU A 124 -24.33 8.92 -33.39
C GLU A 124 -23.68 10.18 -32.82
N GLU A 125 -23.74 10.33 -31.50
CA GLU A 125 -22.99 11.37 -30.80
C GLU A 125 -21.91 10.72 -29.94
N GLU A 126 -20.69 11.26 -30.02
CA GLU A 126 -19.62 10.92 -29.09
C GLU A 126 -19.74 11.79 -27.86
N GLN A 127 -20.03 11.18 -26.72
CA GLN A 127 -19.97 11.86 -25.43
C GLN A 127 -18.75 11.37 -24.65
N ALA A 128 -18.03 12.31 -24.03
CA ALA A 128 -16.99 11.98 -23.08
C ALA A 128 -17.66 11.44 -21.81
N ILE A 129 -17.34 10.19 -21.45
CA ILE A 129 -17.74 9.62 -20.16
C ILE A 129 -16.54 9.65 -19.23
N ASP A 130 -16.82 10.00 -17.99
CA ASP A 130 -15.88 9.83 -16.89
C ASP A 130 -15.60 8.35 -16.63
N ARG A 131 -14.34 7.97 -16.40
CA ARG A 131 -13.99 6.56 -16.10
C ARG A 131 -14.17 6.23 -14.62
N VAL A 132 -14.36 7.23 -13.77
CA VAL A 132 -14.24 7.13 -12.31
C VAL A 132 -15.58 7.30 -11.61
N LEU A 133 -16.46 8.17 -12.13
CA LEU A 133 -17.77 8.42 -11.56
C LEU A 133 -18.82 7.37 -11.99
N ASP A 134 -19.61 6.90 -11.02
CA ASP A 134 -20.81 6.09 -11.25
C ASP A 134 -22.04 6.98 -11.52
N GLU A 135 -23.16 6.38 -11.94
CA GLU A 135 -24.42 7.11 -12.16
C GLU A 135 -24.95 7.77 -10.87
N LYS A 136 -25.64 8.91 -11.04
CA LYS A 136 -26.23 9.69 -9.93
C LYS A 136 -27.45 8.98 -9.35
N GLU A 137 -27.22 8.12 -8.36
CA GLU A 137 -28.25 7.53 -7.51
C GLU A 137 -28.13 8.03 -6.07
N LYS A 138 -29.24 7.99 -5.32
CA LYS A 138 -29.20 8.20 -3.86
C LYS A 138 -28.53 7.00 -3.18
N GLY A 139 -27.68 7.29 -2.20
CA GLY A 139 -27.03 6.29 -1.34
C GLY A 139 -28.02 5.59 -0.41
N SER A 140 -27.56 4.52 0.25
CA SER A 140 -28.31 3.83 1.31
C SER A 140 -28.34 4.65 2.60
N GLU A 141 -29.33 4.38 3.47
CA GLU A 141 -29.33 4.92 4.83
C GLU A 141 -28.10 4.43 5.63
N LEU A 142 -27.64 5.27 6.56
CA LEU A 142 -26.54 4.93 7.47
C LEU A 142 -27.01 4.00 8.59
N PHE A 143 -26.09 3.20 9.11
CA PHE A 143 -26.33 2.43 10.32
C PHE A 143 -26.46 3.33 11.55
N GLU A 144 -27.33 2.94 12.49
CA GLU A 144 -27.39 3.55 13.81
C GLU A 144 -26.13 3.19 14.61
N LEU A 145 -25.50 4.22 15.18
CA LEU A 145 -24.32 4.05 16.02
C LEU A 145 -24.70 3.46 17.38
N GLN A 146 -23.88 2.54 17.88
CA GLN A 146 -24.00 2.05 19.27
C GLN A 146 -23.71 3.18 20.27
N PRO A 147 -24.22 3.12 21.51
CA PRO A 147 -24.00 4.16 22.52
C PRO A 147 -22.52 4.55 22.70
N ALA A 148 -21.61 3.58 22.79
CA ALA A 148 -20.17 3.82 22.89
C ALA A 148 -19.57 4.50 21.64
N GLN A 149 -20.10 4.20 20.44
CA GLN A 149 -19.67 4.85 19.20
C GLN A 149 -20.20 6.28 19.12
N GLN A 150 -21.41 6.53 19.63
CA GLN A 150 -22.00 7.86 19.67
C GLN A 150 -21.28 8.78 20.68
N GLU A 151 -20.88 8.25 21.83
CA GLU A 151 -20.03 8.94 22.81
C GLU A 151 -18.67 9.28 22.20
N ALA A 152 -17.99 8.30 21.59
CA ALA A 152 -16.73 8.54 20.89
C ALA A 152 -16.87 9.59 19.77
N LEU A 153 -17.96 9.58 19.00
CA LEU A 153 -18.22 10.59 17.98
C LEU A 153 -18.39 11.99 18.59
N ASN A 154 -19.07 12.11 19.72
CA ASN A 154 -19.22 13.39 20.42
C ASN A 154 -17.88 13.91 20.95
N GLU A 155 -17.08 13.04 21.58
CA GLU A 155 -15.73 13.40 22.02
C GLU A 155 -14.83 13.84 20.85
N ILE A 156 -14.90 13.15 19.70
CA ILE A 156 -14.16 13.55 18.49
C ILE A 156 -14.54 14.98 18.09
N ARG A 157 -15.84 15.31 18.08
CA ARG A 157 -16.33 16.65 17.73
C ARG A 157 -15.82 17.71 18.71
N GLU A 158 -15.78 17.40 20.01
CA GLU A 158 -15.22 18.30 21.01
C GLU A 158 -13.73 18.57 20.78
N GLN A 159 -12.95 17.54 20.45
CA GLN A 159 -11.53 17.71 20.13
C GLN A 159 -11.32 18.52 18.84
N PHE A 160 -12.16 18.32 17.83
CA PHE A 160 -12.14 19.13 16.60
C PHE A 160 -12.50 20.59 16.87
N ALA A 161 -13.52 20.85 17.70
CA ALA A 161 -13.86 22.21 18.12
C ALA A 161 -12.71 22.89 18.89
N ALA A 162 -11.90 22.12 19.63
CA ALA A 162 -10.68 22.59 20.28
C ALA A 162 -9.48 22.77 19.31
N GLY A 163 -9.66 22.51 18.01
CA GLY A 163 -8.63 22.64 16.99
C GLY A 163 -7.53 21.58 17.07
N LYS A 164 -7.80 20.44 17.71
CA LYS A 164 -6.82 19.36 17.90
C LYS A 164 -6.96 18.29 16.83
N THR A 165 -5.83 17.75 16.40
CA THR A 165 -5.80 16.44 15.73
C THR A 165 -6.22 15.38 16.74
N THR A 166 -7.10 14.46 16.34
CA THR A 166 -7.69 13.47 17.25
C THR A 166 -7.20 12.07 16.90
N LEU A 167 -6.71 11.33 17.88
CA LEU A 167 -6.40 9.90 17.78
C LEU A 167 -7.59 9.10 18.31
N LEU A 168 -8.25 8.35 17.42
CA LEU A 168 -9.25 7.35 17.77
C LEU A 168 -8.58 6.00 18.01
N HIS A 169 -8.37 5.68 19.28
CA HIS A 169 -7.83 4.40 19.74
C HIS A 169 -8.98 3.41 19.98
N GLY A 170 -9.31 2.62 18.96
CA GLY A 170 -10.42 1.68 19.03
C GLY A 170 -9.99 0.25 18.72
N VAL A 171 -10.33 -0.70 19.60
CA VAL A 171 -9.95 -2.12 19.44
C VAL A 171 -10.39 -2.70 18.09
N THR A 172 -9.77 -3.82 17.67
CA THR A 172 -10.15 -4.47 16.42
C THR A 172 -11.64 -4.84 16.44
N SER A 173 -12.36 -4.56 15.35
CA SER A 173 -13.82 -4.77 15.25
C SER A 173 -14.68 -3.91 16.19
N SER A 174 -14.21 -2.76 16.68
CA SER A 174 -15.03 -1.79 17.43
C SER A 174 -15.96 -0.94 16.56
N GLY A 175 -15.84 -1.04 15.23
CA GLY A 175 -16.68 -0.29 14.28
C GLY A 175 -16.23 1.15 14.03
N LYS A 176 -14.93 1.44 14.16
CA LYS A 176 -14.34 2.76 13.81
C LYS A 176 -14.79 3.28 12.43
N THR A 177 -14.93 2.38 11.47
CA THR A 177 -15.38 2.73 10.11
C THR A 177 -16.75 3.39 10.08
N GLU A 178 -17.69 3.01 10.95
CA GLU A 178 -19.02 3.64 11.00
C GLU A 178 -18.94 5.08 11.50
N ILE A 179 -18.04 5.36 12.46
CA ILE A 179 -17.72 6.72 12.89
C ILE A 179 -17.12 7.53 11.74
N TYR A 180 -16.22 6.93 10.96
CA TYR A 180 -15.64 7.60 9.78
C TYR A 180 -16.69 7.95 8.74
N VAL A 181 -17.59 7.00 8.41
CA VAL A 181 -18.69 7.21 7.46
C VAL A 181 -19.58 8.35 7.93
N ARG A 182 -19.91 8.42 9.22
CA ARG A 182 -20.72 9.52 9.76
C ARG A 182 -20.04 10.89 9.64
N LEU A 183 -18.76 10.98 9.98
CA LEU A 183 -17.98 12.22 9.84
C LEU A 183 -17.80 12.63 8.36
N ILE A 184 -17.61 11.65 7.47
CA ILE A 184 -17.57 11.90 6.02
C ILE A 184 -18.90 12.50 5.56
N GLN A 185 -20.02 11.87 5.92
CA GLN A 185 -21.36 12.34 5.54
C GLN A 185 -21.58 13.81 5.94
N GLU A 186 -21.29 14.15 7.21
CA GLU A 186 -21.45 15.51 7.73
C GLU A 186 -20.69 16.54 6.90
N GLN A 187 -19.48 16.22 6.45
CA GLN A 187 -18.68 17.13 5.64
C GLN A 187 -19.14 17.21 4.18
N LEU A 188 -19.60 16.10 3.61
CA LEU A 188 -20.16 16.09 2.26
C LEU A 188 -21.46 16.90 2.18
N GLU A 189 -22.31 16.83 3.21
CA GLU A 189 -23.55 17.62 3.33
C GLU A 189 -23.26 19.13 3.44
N LEU A 190 -22.12 19.50 4.04
CA LEU A 190 -21.63 20.87 4.09
C LEU A 190 -20.94 21.34 2.80
N GLY A 191 -20.87 20.50 1.76
CA GLY A 191 -20.23 20.84 0.49
C GLY A 191 -18.70 20.78 0.52
N ASN A 192 -18.11 20.14 1.53
CA ASN A 192 -16.66 20.04 1.70
C ASN A 192 -16.08 18.78 1.06
N GLN A 193 -14.78 18.82 0.76
CA GLN A 193 -14.02 17.64 0.34
C GLN A 193 -13.51 16.90 1.57
N VAL A 194 -13.46 15.57 1.48
CA VAL A 194 -12.90 14.71 2.52
C VAL A 194 -11.78 13.87 1.92
N LEU A 195 -10.65 13.77 2.61
CA LEU A 195 -9.58 12.84 2.27
C LEU A 195 -9.60 11.66 3.25
N TYR A 196 -9.80 10.45 2.73
CA TYR A 196 -9.72 9.22 3.49
C TYR A 196 -8.51 8.38 3.05
N LEU A 197 -7.46 8.42 3.87
CA LEU A 197 -6.21 7.68 3.66
C LEU A 197 -6.26 6.31 4.30
N LEU A 198 -5.88 5.31 3.51
CA LEU A 198 -5.77 3.91 3.90
C LEU A 198 -4.39 3.37 3.50
N PRO A 199 -3.88 2.34 4.19
CA PRO A 199 -2.75 1.57 3.68
C PRO A 199 -3.05 1.06 2.27
N GLU A 200 -2.04 1.04 1.38
CA GLU A 200 -2.25 0.66 -0.03
C GLU A 200 -2.85 -0.75 -0.20
N ILE A 201 -2.58 -1.63 0.77
CA ILE A 201 -3.09 -3.01 0.81
C ILE A 201 -4.55 -3.06 1.29
N ALA A 202 -4.99 -2.08 2.08
CA ALA A 202 -6.35 -1.99 2.62
C ALA A 202 -7.35 -1.32 1.65
N LEU A 203 -6.88 -0.78 0.52
CA LEU A 203 -7.72 -0.33 -0.59
C LEU A 203 -8.30 -1.53 -1.35
N THR A 204 -9.14 -2.30 -0.66
CA THR A 204 -9.87 -3.42 -1.24
C THR A 204 -11.11 -2.90 -1.94
N THR A 205 -11.54 -3.62 -2.98
CA THR A 205 -12.82 -3.37 -3.64
C THR A 205 -13.99 -3.47 -2.68
N GLN A 206 -13.90 -4.28 -1.61
CA GLN A 206 -14.94 -4.38 -0.59
C GLN A 206 -15.15 -3.05 0.16
N LEU A 207 -14.08 -2.41 0.65
CA LEU A 207 -14.19 -1.13 1.34
C LEU A 207 -14.67 -0.03 0.39
N ILE A 208 -14.13 0.00 -0.83
CA ILE A 208 -14.56 0.95 -1.88
C ILE A 208 -16.04 0.74 -2.22
N SER A 209 -16.48 -0.51 -2.38
CA SER A 209 -17.88 -0.85 -2.68
C SER A 209 -18.81 -0.45 -1.54
N ARG A 210 -18.38 -0.62 -0.28
CA ARG A 210 -19.14 -0.14 0.89
C ARG A 210 -19.28 1.38 0.87
N LEU A 211 -18.19 2.11 0.65
CA LEU A 211 -18.25 3.57 0.55
C LEU A 211 -19.09 4.05 -0.63
N LYS A 212 -18.99 3.39 -1.78
CA LYS A 212 -19.85 3.64 -2.95
C LYS A 212 -21.31 3.32 -2.67
N HIS A 213 -21.62 2.38 -1.78
CA HIS A 213 -23.00 2.12 -1.38
C HIS A 213 -23.61 3.33 -0.63
N TYR A 214 -22.83 3.97 0.25
CA TYR A 214 -23.24 5.15 1.01
C TYR A 214 -23.20 6.45 0.19
N PHE A 215 -22.12 6.70 -0.55
CA PHE A 215 -21.85 8.00 -1.17
C PHE A 215 -21.89 7.97 -2.71
N LYS A 216 -22.06 6.79 -3.32
CA LYS A 216 -22.27 6.60 -4.77
C LYS A 216 -21.24 7.37 -5.61
N HIS A 217 -21.71 8.30 -6.45
CA HIS A 217 -20.90 9.11 -7.36
C HIS A 217 -19.95 10.09 -6.64
N GLN A 218 -20.10 10.32 -5.33
CA GLN A 218 -19.22 11.22 -4.58
C GLN A 218 -17.90 10.55 -4.14
N VAL A 219 -17.70 9.26 -4.42
CA VAL A 219 -16.48 8.52 -4.07
C VAL A 219 -15.47 8.55 -5.21
N LEU A 220 -14.33 9.19 -4.99
CA LEU A 220 -13.17 9.16 -5.89
C LEU A 220 -12.08 8.27 -5.30
N VAL A 221 -11.50 7.37 -6.11
CA VAL A 221 -10.43 6.48 -5.65
C VAL A 221 -9.11 6.85 -6.30
N TYR A 222 -8.03 6.92 -5.50
CA TYR A 222 -6.69 7.28 -5.99
C TYR A 222 -5.59 6.36 -5.46
N HIS A 223 -5.04 5.53 -6.35
CA HIS A 223 -3.92 4.63 -6.01
C HIS A 223 -3.07 4.21 -7.22
N SER A 224 -1.95 3.54 -6.96
CA SER A 224 -0.94 3.14 -7.95
C SER A 224 -1.46 2.24 -9.07
N ARG A 225 -2.49 1.42 -8.83
CA ARG A 225 -3.09 0.54 -9.83
C ARG A 225 -3.99 1.26 -10.86
N TYR A 226 -4.32 2.53 -10.65
CA TYR A 226 -5.05 3.33 -11.65
C TYR A 226 -4.10 3.76 -12.75
N ASN A 227 -4.58 3.71 -13.99
CA ASN A 227 -3.83 4.20 -15.13
C ASN A 227 -3.73 5.73 -15.10
N LEU A 228 -2.84 6.29 -15.93
CA LEU A 228 -2.58 7.73 -15.94
C LEU A 228 -3.83 8.56 -16.24
N ASN A 229 -4.69 8.12 -17.14
CA ASN A 229 -5.91 8.85 -17.49
C ASN A 229 -6.93 8.85 -16.34
N GLU A 230 -7.11 7.71 -15.66
CA GLU A 230 -7.96 7.61 -14.46
C GLU A 230 -7.45 8.54 -13.34
N ARG A 231 -6.13 8.56 -13.12
CA ARG A 231 -5.52 9.46 -12.11
C ARG A 231 -5.71 10.94 -12.48
N LEU A 232 -5.63 11.29 -13.76
CA LEU A 232 -5.85 12.65 -14.24
C LEU A 232 -7.32 13.07 -14.10
N GLU A 233 -8.28 12.18 -14.35
CA GLU A 233 -9.70 12.46 -14.13
C GLU A 233 -9.99 12.74 -12.65
N VAL A 234 -9.50 11.91 -11.73
CA VAL A 234 -9.59 12.17 -10.29
C VAL A 234 -8.95 13.52 -9.93
N TRP A 235 -7.76 13.79 -10.45
CA TRP A 235 -7.06 15.04 -10.22
C TRP A 235 -7.89 16.26 -10.65
N ASN A 236 -8.52 16.19 -11.82
CA ASN A 236 -9.38 17.25 -12.34
C ASN A 236 -10.62 17.43 -11.48
N HIS A 237 -11.29 16.36 -11.04
CA HIS A 237 -12.44 16.47 -10.13
C HIS A 237 -12.08 17.13 -8.80
N VAL A 238 -10.91 16.82 -8.25
CA VAL A 238 -10.42 17.42 -7.00
C VAL A 238 -10.15 18.92 -7.17
N ILE A 239 -9.62 19.34 -8.31
CA ILE A 239 -9.40 20.77 -8.62
C ILE A 239 -10.70 21.50 -8.89
N GLU A 240 -11.53 20.95 -9.79
CA GLU A 240 -12.76 21.60 -10.26
C GLU A 240 -13.79 21.70 -9.12
N ASN A 241 -13.78 20.73 -8.20
CA ASN A 241 -14.63 20.69 -7.01
C ASN A 241 -16.10 21.00 -7.31
N LYS A 242 -16.63 20.44 -8.42
CA LYS A 242 -18.02 20.64 -8.85
C LYS A 242 -19.03 20.06 -7.87
N GLU A 243 -18.63 19.02 -7.13
CA GLU A 243 -19.44 18.33 -6.13
C GLU A 243 -18.57 18.00 -4.90
N PRO A 244 -19.18 17.83 -3.72
CA PRO A 244 -18.44 17.37 -2.55
C PRO A 244 -18.04 15.91 -2.75
N TYR A 245 -16.74 15.65 -2.74
CA TYR A 245 -16.16 14.33 -2.94
C TYR A 245 -15.47 13.81 -1.68
N VAL A 246 -15.60 12.50 -1.46
CA VAL A 246 -14.71 11.74 -0.58
C VAL A 246 -13.63 11.08 -1.44
N ILE A 247 -12.39 11.51 -1.24
CA ILE A 247 -11.22 10.98 -1.94
C ILE A 247 -10.64 9.87 -1.08
N VAL A 248 -10.81 8.63 -1.53
CA VAL A 248 -10.29 7.43 -0.88
C VAL A 248 -8.98 7.08 -1.56
N GLY A 249 -7.87 7.03 -0.82
CA GLY A 249 -6.58 6.81 -1.45
C GLY A 249 -5.47 6.30 -0.55
N ALA A 250 -4.39 5.90 -1.21
CA ALA A 250 -3.17 5.49 -0.53
C ALA A 250 -2.34 6.72 -0.13
N ARG A 251 -1.13 6.50 0.40
CA ARG A 251 -0.16 7.55 0.77
C ARG A 251 0.05 8.67 -0.24
N SER A 252 -0.15 8.44 -1.54
CA SER A 252 0.06 9.44 -2.59
C SER A 252 -1.12 10.41 -2.78
N ALA A 253 -2.30 10.06 -2.28
CA ALA A 253 -3.49 10.92 -2.37
C ALA A 253 -3.34 12.21 -1.54
N ILE A 254 -2.46 12.23 -0.53
CA ILE A 254 -2.16 13.43 0.26
C ILE A 254 -1.60 14.58 -0.57
N LEU A 255 -1.00 14.28 -1.74
CA LEU A 255 -0.41 15.26 -2.65
C LEU A 255 -1.39 15.78 -3.70
N LEU A 256 -2.67 15.39 -3.63
CA LEU A 256 -3.69 15.92 -4.53
C LEU A 256 -3.94 17.41 -4.24
N PRO A 257 -4.29 18.19 -5.27
CA PRO A 257 -4.43 19.65 -5.18
C PRO A 257 -5.79 20.05 -4.58
N PHE A 258 -6.04 19.70 -3.32
CA PHE A 258 -7.32 19.97 -2.65
C PHE A 258 -7.62 21.48 -2.58
N GLN A 259 -8.83 21.86 -3.01
CA GLN A 259 -9.34 23.23 -2.88
C GLN A 259 -9.95 23.45 -1.50
N ASN A 260 -10.91 22.60 -1.11
CA ASN A 260 -11.72 22.76 0.10
C ASN A 260 -11.82 21.46 0.91
N VAL A 261 -10.69 20.83 1.22
CA VAL A 261 -10.65 19.70 2.15
C VAL A 261 -10.91 20.19 3.57
N LYS A 262 -11.91 19.62 4.25
CA LYS A 262 -12.28 19.95 5.64
C LYS A 262 -12.17 18.81 6.62
N LEU A 263 -11.97 17.59 6.14
CA LEU A 263 -11.69 16.44 6.98
C LEU A 263 -10.64 15.55 6.31
N ILE A 264 -9.67 15.11 7.10
CA ILE A 264 -8.65 14.14 6.71
C ILE A 264 -8.68 12.99 7.71
N ILE A 265 -9.00 11.78 7.23
CA ILE A 265 -8.99 10.57 8.03
C ILE A 265 -7.80 9.72 7.60
N VAL A 266 -6.99 9.26 8.55
CA VAL A 266 -5.91 8.29 8.32
C VAL A 266 -6.24 7.03 9.12
N ASP A 267 -6.73 5.99 8.46
CA ASP A 267 -7.00 4.70 9.11
C ASP A 267 -5.74 3.82 9.12
N GLU A 268 -5.63 2.98 10.15
CA GLU A 268 -4.45 2.18 10.47
C GLU A 268 -3.16 3.05 10.50
N GLU A 269 -3.20 4.19 11.19
CA GLU A 269 -2.17 5.25 11.12
C GLU A 269 -0.74 4.79 11.44
N HIS A 270 -0.60 3.75 12.25
CA HIS A 270 0.69 3.15 12.64
C HIS A 270 1.39 2.42 11.51
N GLU A 271 0.70 2.21 10.38
CA GLU A 271 1.19 1.33 9.33
C GLU A 271 2.35 1.95 8.54
N THR A 272 3.45 1.21 8.48
CA THR A 272 4.71 1.62 7.82
C THR A 272 4.55 1.96 6.33
N SER A 273 3.52 1.43 5.66
CA SER A 273 3.25 1.75 4.25
C SER A 273 3.02 3.24 3.98
N PHE A 274 2.64 4.02 5.00
CA PHE A 274 2.50 5.48 4.89
C PHE A 274 3.83 6.22 4.74
N LYS A 275 4.97 5.59 5.06
CA LYS A 275 6.31 6.12 4.77
C LYS A 275 6.70 5.80 3.32
N GLN A 276 7.02 6.84 2.57
CA GLN A 276 7.61 6.73 1.23
C GLN A 276 9.12 6.48 1.37
N PHE A 277 9.59 5.36 0.82
CA PHE A 277 11.03 4.99 0.84
C PHE A 277 11.73 5.33 -0.47
N ASP A 278 11.17 4.90 -1.61
CA ASP A 278 11.67 5.22 -2.94
C ASP A 278 10.50 5.23 -3.96
N PRO A 279 10.54 6.12 -4.98
CA PRO A 279 11.51 7.19 -5.18
C PRO A 279 11.31 8.36 -4.21
N ASP A 280 12.26 9.29 -4.20
CA ASP A 280 12.11 10.58 -3.52
C ASP A 280 10.91 11.37 -4.09
N PRO A 281 10.22 12.21 -3.28
CA PRO A 281 10.55 12.58 -1.89
C PRO A 281 10.10 11.57 -0.83
N ARG A 282 10.90 11.39 0.23
CA ARG A 282 10.66 10.45 1.35
C ARG A 282 9.81 11.04 2.48
N TYR A 283 8.53 11.27 2.22
CA TYR A 283 7.60 11.79 3.22
C TYR A 283 6.85 10.69 3.97
N HIS A 284 6.29 11.02 5.14
CA HIS A 284 5.36 10.17 5.87
C HIS A 284 3.94 10.73 5.71
N ALA A 285 3.03 9.97 5.11
CA ALA A 285 1.70 10.46 4.76
C ALA A 285 0.85 10.85 5.97
N ARG A 286 0.95 10.13 7.11
CA ARG A 286 0.32 10.53 8.38
C ARG A 286 0.76 11.93 8.83
N ASP A 287 2.06 12.17 8.93
CA ASP A 287 2.58 13.46 9.37
C ASP A 287 2.22 14.56 8.36
N ALA A 288 2.26 14.25 7.06
CA ALA A 288 1.80 15.15 6.00
C ALA A 288 0.30 15.45 6.09
N ALA A 289 -0.54 14.50 6.55
CA ALA A 289 -1.96 14.72 6.79
C ALA A 289 -2.20 15.74 7.90
N VAL A 290 -1.44 15.67 9.00
CA VAL A 290 -1.50 16.65 10.09
C VAL A 290 -1.10 18.04 9.58
N VAL A 291 -0.02 18.12 8.80
CA VAL A 291 0.44 19.39 8.21
C VAL A 291 -0.59 19.94 7.21
N LEU A 292 -1.14 19.11 6.33
CA LEU A 292 -2.17 19.50 5.37
C LEU A 292 -3.43 19.98 6.10
N GLY A 293 -3.84 19.29 7.14
CA GLY A 293 -5.00 19.67 7.97
C GLY A 293 -4.83 21.05 8.58
N HIS A 294 -3.66 21.32 9.17
CA HIS A 294 -3.33 22.66 9.67
C HIS A 294 -3.32 23.72 8.56
N MET A 295 -2.70 23.44 7.40
CA MET A 295 -2.64 24.38 6.27
C MET A 295 -4.01 24.69 5.67
N LYS A 296 -4.93 23.73 5.66
CA LYS A 296 -6.27 23.85 5.06
C LYS A 296 -7.37 24.16 6.09
N LYS A 297 -7.01 24.24 7.38
CA LYS A 297 -7.95 24.33 8.51
C LYS A 297 -9.01 23.23 8.40
N ALA A 298 -8.53 21.99 8.28
CA ALA A 298 -9.31 20.77 8.18
C ALA A 298 -9.08 19.94 9.45
N ASP A 299 -10.15 19.27 9.89
CA ASP A 299 -10.07 18.33 11.00
C ASP A 299 -9.26 17.10 10.58
N VAL A 300 -8.47 16.56 11.51
CA VAL A 300 -7.62 15.39 11.25
C VAL A 300 -7.92 14.31 12.27
N LEU A 301 -8.36 13.15 11.77
CA LEU A 301 -8.62 11.95 12.55
C LEU A 301 -7.58 10.88 12.22
N LEU A 302 -6.86 10.42 13.23
CA LEU A 302 -5.95 9.28 13.15
C LEU A 302 -6.64 8.08 13.78
N GLY A 303 -6.84 7.02 13.01
CA GLY A 303 -7.51 5.80 13.43
C GLY A 303 -6.54 4.65 13.64
N SER A 304 -6.59 3.99 14.80
CA SER A 304 -5.88 2.72 14.98
C SER A 304 -6.42 1.89 16.13
N ALA A 305 -6.27 0.56 16.03
CA ALA A 305 -6.42 -0.35 17.16
C ALA A 305 -5.12 -0.54 17.96
N THR A 306 -3.99 -0.20 17.35
CA THR A 306 -2.65 -0.29 17.93
C THR A 306 -1.88 0.93 17.48
N PRO A 307 -2.14 2.12 18.08
CA PRO A 307 -1.53 3.36 17.64
C PRO A 307 0.00 3.26 17.60
N SER A 308 0.60 4.09 16.77
CA SER A 308 2.04 4.28 16.79
C SER A 308 2.46 4.96 18.07
N LEU A 309 3.68 4.65 18.52
CA LEU A 309 4.24 5.28 19.71
C LEU A 309 4.33 6.81 19.56
N GLU A 310 4.56 7.33 18.36
CA GLU A 310 4.60 8.78 18.12
C GLU A 310 3.22 9.44 18.29
N SER A 311 2.17 8.86 17.69
CA SER A 311 0.82 9.42 17.77
C SER A 311 0.29 9.37 19.19
N TYR A 312 0.48 8.24 19.89
CA TYR A 312 0.06 8.11 21.29
C TYR A 312 0.88 9.02 22.21
N TYR A 313 2.20 9.15 22.00
CA TYR A 313 3.01 10.08 22.77
C TYR A 313 2.55 11.55 22.58
N ASN A 314 2.09 11.93 21.39
CA ASN A 314 1.54 13.28 21.16
C ASN A 314 0.22 13.52 21.92
N THR A 315 -0.56 12.48 22.23
CA THR A 315 -1.73 12.62 23.11
C THR A 315 -1.30 12.87 24.56
N THR A 316 -0.26 12.18 25.04
CA THR A 316 0.28 12.40 26.40
C THR A 316 0.85 13.80 26.59
N LEU A 317 1.31 14.45 25.51
CA LEU A 317 1.75 15.84 25.49
C LEU A 317 0.60 16.85 25.33
N GLY A 318 -0.65 16.39 25.18
CA GLY A 318 -1.81 17.24 24.92
C GLY A 318 -1.86 17.88 23.52
N LYS A 319 -0.93 17.52 22.62
CA LYS A 319 -0.92 18.00 21.23
C LYS A 319 -2.05 17.40 20.42
N TYR A 320 -2.35 16.13 20.65
CA TYR A 320 -3.48 15.42 20.05
C TYR A 320 -4.55 15.16 21.11
N GLY A 321 -5.81 15.15 20.68
CA GLY A 321 -6.90 14.57 21.47
C GLY A 321 -6.83 13.04 21.43
N LEU A 322 -7.22 12.37 22.51
CA LEU A 322 -7.37 10.91 22.56
C LEU A 322 -8.84 10.59 22.78
N VAL A 323 -9.39 9.73 21.92
CA VAL A 323 -10.73 9.16 22.08
C VAL A 323 -10.59 7.65 22.05
N GLU A 324 -11.11 6.96 23.06
CA GLU A 324 -10.95 5.52 23.22
C GLU A 324 -12.27 4.77 22.94
N LEU A 325 -12.20 3.72 22.12
CA LEU A 325 -13.33 2.84 21.85
C LEU A 325 -12.97 1.39 22.21
N LYS A 326 -13.24 1.04 23.48
CA LYS A 326 -12.79 -0.22 24.11
C LYS A 326 -13.69 -1.41 23.78
N GLU A 327 -14.94 -1.17 23.40
CA GLU A 327 -15.91 -2.22 23.15
C GLU A 327 -15.88 -2.70 21.69
N ARG A 328 -15.94 -4.03 21.51
CA ARG A 328 -16.15 -4.64 20.19
C ARG A 328 -17.61 -4.52 19.77
N TYR A 329 -17.82 -4.32 18.47
CA TYR A 329 -19.14 -4.36 17.86
C TYR A 329 -19.79 -5.72 18.13
N GLY A 330 -21.05 -5.71 18.59
CA GLY A 330 -21.79 -6.93 18.92
C GLY A 330 -21.39 -7.62 20.23
N LYS A 331 -20.61 -6.98 21.11
CA LYS A 331 -20.17 -7.53 22.42
C LYS A 331 -19.40 -8.86 22.33
N VAL A 332 -18.75 -9.12 21.21
CA VAL A 332 -17.94 -10.33 21.00
C VAL A 332 -16.65 -10.25 21.82
N LEU A 333 -16.29 -11.34 22.49
CA LEU A 333 -15.07 -11.43 23.29
C LEU A 333 -13.80 -11.37 22.42
N MET A 334 -12.71 -10.88 23.00
CA MET A 334 -11.38 -10.99 22.37
C MET A 334 -10.97 -12.46 22.31
N PRO A 335 -10.30 -12.88 21.21
CA PRO A 335 -9.88 -14.26 21.07
C PRO A 335 -8.83 -14.62 22.13
N GLU A 336 -8.84 -15.87 22.55
CA GLU A 336 -7.88 -16.41 23.51
C GLU A 336 -6.52 -16.61 22.82
N ILE A 337 -5.47 -15.99 23.35
CA ILE A 337 -4.11 -16.12 22.82
C ILE A 337 -3.33 -17.09 23.69
N GLN A 338 -2.82 -18.15 23.09
CA GLN A 338 -1.93 -19.12 23.71
C GLN A 338 -0.54 -19.07 23.07
N ILE A 339 0.50 -18.93 23.89
CA ILE A 339 1.88 -18.98 23.43
C ILE A 339 2.39 -20.43 23.56
N ILE A 340 2.93 -20.97 22.48
CA ILE A 340 3.50 -22.33 22.43
C ILE A 340 5.02 -22.23 22.46
N ASP A 341 5.62 -22.88 23.46
CA ASP A 341 7.06 -23.10 23.51
C ASP A 341 7.50 -24.17 22.50
N ILE A 342 8.00 -23.76 21.34
CA ILE A 342 8.49 -24.72 20.34
C ILE A 342 9.84 -25.35 20.72
N LYS A 343 10.61 -24.76 21.64
CA LYS A 343 11.86 -25.33 22.13
C LYS A 343 11.59 -26.65 22.87
N ASP A 344 10.59 -26.67 23.74
CA ASP A 344 10.14 -27.90 24.40
C ASP A 344 9.56 -28.92 23.41
N LYS A 345 8.72 -28.47 22.46
CA LYS A 345 8.12 -29.36 21.45
C LYS A 345 9.17 -30.03 20.57
N HIS A 346 10.20 -29.32 20.13
CA HIS A 346 11.34 -29.91 19.40
C HIS A 346 12.08 -30.95 20.25
N LYS A 347 12.38 -30.62 21.52
CA LYS A 347 13.08 -31.54 22.44
C LYS A 347 12.31 -32.84 22.64
N ARG A 348 10.99 -32.77 22.71
CA ARG A 348 10.09 -33.92 22.89
C ARG A 348 9.71 -34.62 21.57
N LYS A 349 10.24 -34.18 20.42
CA LYS A 349 9.88 -34.67 19.08
C LYS A 349 8.37 -34.57 18.78
N LYS A 350 7.73 -33.50 19.25
CA LYS A 350 6.30 -33.19 19.09
C LYS A 350 6.02 -32.13 18.00
N MET A 351 6.93 -32.02 17.04
CA MET A 351 6.81 -31.14 15.87
C MET A 351 6.65 -31.99 14.62
N LYS A 352 5.73 -31.62 13.73
CA LYS A 352 5.62 -32.17 12.36
C LYS A 352 5.82 -31.01 11.39
N GLY A 353 6.94 -31.03 10.66
CA GLY A 353 7.38 -29.85 9.92
C GLY A 353 7.51 -28.64 10.85
N HIS A 354 6.84 -27.54 10.51
CA HIS A 354 6.80 -26.31 11.31
C HIS A 354 5.60 -26.24 12.28
N PHE A 355 4.75 -27.27 12.30
CA PHE A 355 3.55 -27.30 13.12
C PHE A 355 3.80 -28.04 14.44
N SER A 356 3.42 -27.40 15.55
CA SER A 356 3.36 -28.07 16.85
C SER A 356 2.16 -29.01 16.92
N ASP A 357 2.28 -30.07 17.73
CA ASP A 357 1.16 -30.95 18.10
C ASP A 357 -0.10 -30.16 18.50
N SER A 358 0.05 -29.15 19.36
CA SER A 358 -1.06 -28.33 19.84
C SER A 358 -1.70 -27.50 18.73
N LEU A 359 -0.93 -26.99 17.77
CA LEU A 359 -1.49 -26.28 16.62
C LEU A 359 -2.27 -27.25 15.70
N ILE A 360 -1.73 -28.44 15.44
CA ILE A 360 -2.39 -29.46 14.60
C ILE A 360 -3.71 -29.90 15.22
N GLU A 361 -3.74 -30.15 16.53
CA GLU A 361 -4.95 -30.54 17.27
C GLU A 361 -6.05 -29.47 17.16
N GLN A 362 -5.68 -28.20 17.37
CA GLN A 362 -6.64 -27.10 17.25
C GLN A 362 -7.10 -26.86 15.80
N MET A 363 -6.23 -27.07 14.82
CA MET A 363 -6.62 -27.03 13.41
C MET A 363 -7.62 -28.13 13.08
N GLN A 364 -7.39 -29.36 13.54
CA GLN A 364 -8.32 -30.47 13.37
C GLN A 364 -9.69 -30.19 14.00
N GLU A 365 -9.71 -29.60 15.19
CA GLU A 365 -10.95 -29.20 15.87
C GLU A 365 -11.70 -28.12 15.06
N ALA A 366 -10.99 -27.10 14.56
CA ALA A 366 -11.58 -26.06 13.73
C ALA A 366 -12.19 -26.64 12.44
N PHE A 367 -11.47 -27.51 11.73
CA PHE A 367 -11.96 -28.10 10.49
C PHE A 367 -13.15 -29.06 10.72
N LYS A 368 -13.19 -29.79 11.84
CA LYS A 368 -14.36 -30.64 12.19
C LYS A 368 -15.63 -29.82 12.39
N ASN A 369 -15.51 -28.59 12.86
CA ASN A 369 -16.63 -27.67 13.07
C ASN A 369 -16.96 -26.85 11.81
N ASN A 370 -16.43 -27.20 10.64
CA ASN A 370 -16.54 -26.43 9.39
C ASN A 370 -16.05 -24.98 9.51
N ASN A 371 -15.15 -24.71 10.46
CA ASN A 371 -14.51 -23.41 10.62
C ASN A 371 -13.22 -23.35 9.80
N GLN A 372 -12.81 -22.13 9.48
CA GLN A 372 -11.60 -21.84 8.70
C GLN A 372 -10.43 -21.43 9.61
N VAL A 373 -9.21 -21.66 9.10
CA VAL A 373 -7.96 -21.38 9.81
C VAL A 373 -7.11 -20.38 9.03
N ILE A 374 -6.52 -19.41 9.72
CA ILE A 374 -5.48 -18.54 9.16
C ILE A 374 -4.11 -18.94 9.72
N LEU A 375 -3.14 -19.15 8.83
CA LEU A 375 -1.74 -19.35 9.18
C LEU A 375 -0.92 -18.13 8.79
N PHE A 376 -0.25 -17.55 9.77
CA PHE A 376 0.52 -16.34 9.59
C PHE A 376 2.02 -16.61 9.73
N GLN A 377 2.78 -16.17 8.72
CA GLN A 377 4.23 -16.21 8.71
C GLN A 377 4.77 -14.90 8.13
N ASN A 378 5.57 -14.17 8.91
CA ASN A 378 6.13 -12.88 8.49
C ASN A 378 7.38 -13.01 7.62
N ARG A 379 7.34 -13.92 6.65
CA ARG A 379 8.39 -14.16 5.67
C ARG A 379 7.80 -14.70 4.38
N ARG A 380 8.12 -14.07 3.25
CA ARG A 380 7.57 -14.40 1.92
C ARG A 380 8.18 -15.69 1.36
N GLY A 381 7.34 -16.56 0.78
CA GLY A 381 7.71 -17.62 -0.19
C GLY A 381 8.72 -18.68 0.27
N TYR A 382 9.19 -19.50 -0.69
CA TYR A 382 10.48 -20.20 -0.63
C TYR A 382 11.59 -19.20 -0.94
N ALA A 383 12.18 -18.58 0.06
CA ALA A 383 13.52 -18.05 -0.12
C ALA A 383 14.43 -18.57 0.99
N PRO A 384 14.56 -19.92 1.09
CA PRO A 384 15.59 -20.46 1.92
C PRO A 384 16.94 -20.02 1.36
N ILE A 385 17.83 -19.65 2.27
CA ILE A 385 19.23 -19.55 1.94
C ILE A 385 19.70 -21.00 1.79
N LEU A 386 20.42 -21.30 0.70
CA LEU A 386 21.10 -22.58 0.60
C LEU A 386 22.30 -22.53 1.55
N GLU A 387 22.36 -23.44 2.50
CA GLU A 387 23.41 -23.50 3.52
C GLU A 387 23.95 -24.92 3.61
N CYS A 388 25.28 -25.06 3.74
CA CYS A 388 25.89 -26.36 3.97
C CYS A 388 25.72 -26.78 5.43
N ASN A 389 25.08 -27.93 5.66
CA ASN A 389 24.90 -28.48 7.01
C ASN A 389 26.24 -28.87 7.69
N THR A 390 27.32 -29.02 6.93
CA THR A 390 28.64 -29.40 7.45
C THR A 390 29.51 -28.19 7.83
N CYS A 391 29.52 -27.13 7.02
CA CYS A 391 30.41 -25.97 7.25
C CYS A 391 29.69 -24.62 7.40
N GLY A 392 28.36 -24.57 7.28
CA GLY A 392 27.56 -23.35 7.37
C GLY A 392 27.71 -22.40 6.18
N ASN A 393 28.47 -22.77 5.15
CA ASN A 393 28.68 -21.90 3.99
C ASN A 393 27.38 -21.72 3.18
N ALA A 394 27.04 -20.47 2.89
CA ALA A 394 25.92 -20.08 2.04
C ALA A 394 26.42 -19.36 0.78
N PRO A 395 26.00 -19.79 -0.44
CA PRO A 395 26.43 -19.15 -1.68
C PRO A 395 26.11 -17.65 -1.72
N GLN A 396 27.12 -16.82 -1.96
CA GLN A 396 27.02 -15.36 -1.96
C GLN A 396 26.81 -14.80 -3.36
N CYS A 397 26.20 -13.61 -3.46
CA CYS A 397 26.12 -12.88 -4.72
C CYS A 397 27.47 -12.19 -5.04
N PRO A 398 27.98 -12.26 -6.28
CA PRO A 398 29.20 -11.55 -6.64
C PRO A 398 29.01 -10.02 -6.68
N ASN A 399 27.77 -9.55 -6.91
CA ASN A 399 27.45 -8.14 -7.08
C ASN A 399 26.90 -7.45 -5.82
N CYS A 400 26.48 -8.23 -4.83
CA CYS A 400 25.81 -7.76 -3.63
C CYS A 400 26.35 -8.54 -2.43
N ASP A 401 26.46 -7.91 -1.27
CA ASP A 401 26.92 -8.57 -0.06
C ASP A 401 25.76 -9.29 0.65
N VAL A 402 25.21 -10.30 -0.05
CA VAL A 402 24.04 -11.07 0.37
C VAL A 402 24.14 -12.51 -0.11
N SER A 403 23.61 -13.43 0.69
CA SER A 403 23.39 -14.81 0.28
C SER A 403 22.34 -14.90 -0.82
N LEU A 404 22.54 -15.83 -1.76
CA LEU A 404 21.59 -16.12 -2.82
C LEU A 404 20.40 -16.91 -2.30
N THR A 405 19.20 -16.61 -2.81
CA THR A 405 17.97 -17.32 -2.47
C THR A 405 17.72 -18.45 -3.46
N PHE A 406 17.34 -19.62 -2.95
CA PHE A 406 17.03 -20.77 -3.80
C PHE A 406 15.59 -20.68 -4.35
N HIS A 407 15.46 -20.76 -5.67
CA HIS A 407 14.18 -20.83 -6.37
C HIS A 407 13.91 -22.25 -6.88
N GLN A 408 13.02 -22.98 -6.19
CA GLN A 408 12.71 -24.40 -6.45
C GLN A 408 12.18 -24.66 -7.87
N TYR A 409 11.20 -23.89 -8.36
CA TYR A 409 10.62 -24.06 -9.71
C TYR A 409 11.62 -24.00 -10.85
N LYS A 410 12.66 -23.17 -10.70
CA LYS A 410 13.71 -22.96 -11.72
C LYS A 410 15.02 -23.65 -11.38
N LYS A 411 15.08 -24.34 -10.23
CA LYS A 411 16.29 -24.96 -9.65
C LYS A 411 17.55 -24.07 -9.76
N GLN A 412 17.41 -22.79 -9.41
CA GLN A 412 18.48 -21.81 -9.52
C GLN A 412 18.58 -20.96 -8.24
N LEU A 413 19.78 -20.47 -7.97
CA LEU A 413 20.06 -19.47 -6.95
C LEU A 413 19.91 -18.07 -7.57
N ARG A 414 19.24 -17.14 -6.88
CA ARG A 414 19.00 -15.77 -7.38
C ARG A 414 19.28 -14.71 -6.31
N CYS A 415 19.76 -13.55 -6.74
CA CYS A 415 19.81 -12.36 -5.92
C CYS A 415 18.60 -11.46 -6.21
N HIS A 416 17.79 -11.14 -5.19
CA HIS A 416 16.66 -10.23 -5.34
C HIS A 416 17.07 -8.75 -5.50
N TYR A 417 18.27 -8.38 -5.07
CA TYR A 417 18.75 -7.00 -5.16
C TYR A 417 19.22 -6.63 -6.58
N CYS A 418 20.04 -7.47 -7.21
CA CYS A 418 20.63 -7.19 -8.53
C CYS A 418 20.09 -8.05 -9.68
N GLY A 419 19.34 -9.12 -9.39
CA GLY A 419 18.83 -10.03 -10.41
C GLY A 419 19.84 -11.07 -10.91
N TYR A 420 21.06 -11.11 -10.36
CA TYR A 420 22.03 -12.18 -10.63
C TYR A 420 21.42 -13.55 -10.33
N HIS A 421 21.72 -14.54 -11.17
CA HIS A 421 21.28 -15.91 -10.97
C HIS A 421 22.37 -16.90 -11.39
N THR A 422 22.41 -18.05 -10.74
CA THR A 422 23.32 -19.16 -11.04
C THR A 422 22.62 -20.48 -10.75
N ILE A 423 23.11 -21.58 -11.32
CA ILE A 423 22.64 -22.92 -10.97
C ILE A 423 23.00 -23.28 -9.52
N VAL A 424 22.27 -24.22 -8.93
CA VAL A 424 22.63 -24.79 -7.63
C VAL A 424 23.89 -25.65 -7.80
N PRO A 425 24.96 -25.40 -7.04
CA PRO A 425 26.15 -26.23 -7.12
C PRO A 425 25.84 -27.63 -6.52
N PRO A 426 26.31 -28.72 -7.13
CA PRO A 426 26.08 -30.07 -6.61
C PRO A 426 26.83 -30.33 -5.29
N GLU A 427 27.91 -29.60 -5.04
CA GLU A 427 28.76 -29.69 -3.86
C GLU A 427 29.00 -28.29 -3.26
N CYS A 428 29.26 -28.25 -1.96
CA CYS A 428 29.58 -26.99 -1.29
C CYS A 428 30.92 -26.43 -1.83
N PRO A 429 30.98 -25.18 -2.29
CA PRO A 429 32.21 -24.61 -2.82
C PRO A 429 33.30 -24.37 -1.76
N SER A 430 32.97 -24.50 -0.46
CA SER A 430 33.91 -24.30 0.65
C SER A 430 34.48 -25.61 1.20
N CYS A 431 33.65 -26.67 1.34
CA CYS A 431 34.06 -27.94 1.94
C CYS A 431 33.82 -29.18 1.07
N SER A 432 33.34 -29.00 -0.16
CA SER A 432 32.98 -30.06 -1.12
C SER A 432 31.93 -31.08 -0.62
N SER A 433 31.27 -30.82 0.51
CA SER A 433 30.18 -31.67 0.99
C SER A 433 28.95 -31.56 0.09
N THR A 434 28.27 -32.67 -0.14
CA THR A 434 26.96 -32.74 -0.82
C THR A 434 25.78 -32.38 0.10
N SER A 435 26.06 -32.12 1.39
CA SER A 435 25.06 -31.77 2.42
C SER A 435 24.58 -30.30 2.34
N LEU A 436 24.20 -29.84 1.15
CA LEU A 436 23.57 -28.53 0.96
C LEU A 436 22.07 -28.63 1.23
N ASP A 437 21.58 -27.81 2.15
CA ASP A 437 20.19 -27.80 2.58
C ASP A 437 19.62 -26.39 2.58
N THR A 438 18.31 -26.28 2.50
CA THR A 438 17.58 -25.03 2.43
C THR A 438 17.17 -24.57 3.82
N LYS A 439 17.69 -23.42 4.29
CA LYS A 439 17.35 -22.84 5.60
C LYS A 439 16.39 -21.67 5.48
N GLY A 440 15.28 -21.80 6.21
CA GLY A 440 14.22 -20.80 6.30
C GLY A 440 12.96 -21.24 5.59
N PHE A 441 11.82 -21.10 6.27
CA PHE A 441 10.52 -21.49 5.74
C PHE A 441 9.64 -20.25 5.57
N GLY A 442 8.82 -20.26 4.52
CA GLY A 442 7.84 -19.22 4.27
C GLY A 442 6.56 -19.82 3.74
N THR A 443 5.68 -18.96 3.24
CA THR A 443 4.29 -19.28 2.91
C THR A 443 4.10 -20.47 1.97
N GLN A 444 5.06 -20.77 1.08
CA GLN A 444 4.98 -21.92 0.17
C GLN A 444 5.31 -23.25 0.85
N GLN A 445 6.33 -23.28 1.71
CA GLN A 445 6.66 -24.49 2.48
C GLN A 445 5.53 -24.89 3.41
N ILE A 446 4.90 -23.89 4.02
CA ILE A 446 3.72 -24.10 4.87
C ILE A 446 2.57 -24.69 4.06
N GLU A 447 2.40 -24.27 2.80
CA GLU A 447 1.37 -24.82 1.90
C GLU A 447 1.61 -26.30 1.57
N GLU A 448 2.86 -26.69 1.31
CA GLU A 448 3.24 -28.08 1.03
C GLU A 448 3.12 -28.96 2.29
N GLU A 449 3.66 -28.53 3.42
CA GLU A 449 3.52 -29.24 4.71
C GLU A 449 2.05 -29.36 5.15
N PHE A 450 1.22 -28.34 4.87
CA PHE A 450 -0.21 -28.40 5.12
C PHE A 450 -0.90 -29.48 4.27
N LYS A 451 -0.56 -29.61 2.98
CA LYS A 451 -1.13 -30.64 2.09
C LYS A 451 -0.72 -32.04 2.52
N GLU A 452 0.48 -32.20 3.08
CA GLU A 452 0.92 -33.47 3.66
C GLU A 452 0.12 -33.82 4.93
N LEU A 453 -0.19 -32.83 5.78
CA LEU A 453 -0.95 -33.03 7.02
C LEU A 453 -2.46 -33.20 6.79
N PHE A 454 -3.02 -32.50 5.79
CA PHE A 454 -4.45 -32.44 5.49
C PHE A 454 -4.71 -32.58 3.97
N PRO A 455 -4.59 -33.80 3.40
CA PRO A 455 -4.70 -34.01 1.96
C PRO A 455 -6.05 -33.63 1.36
N ASP A 456 -7.13 -33.77 2.14
CA ASP A 456 -8.50 -33.53 1.70
C ASP A 456 -8.94 -32.06 1.81
N LEU A 457 -8.13 -31.21 2.45
CA LEU A 457 -8.47 -29.81 2.71
C LEU A 457 -7.76 -28.86 1.74
N LYS A 458 -8.48 -27.81 1.35
CA LYS A 458 -7.95 -26.79 0.43
C LYS A 458 -7.27 -25.66 1.19
N ILE A 459 -6.05 -25.34 0.79
CA ILE A 459 -5.27 -24.20 1.26
C ILE A 459 -5.09 -23.17 0.15
N ALA A 460 -5.17 -21.88 0.50
CA ALA A 460 -4.81 -20.78 -0.38
C ALA A 460 -3.70 -19.93 0.23
N ARG A 461 -2.92 -19.26 -0.63
CA ARG A 461 -1.80 -18.41 -0.24
C ARG A 461 -2.05 -16.96 -0.62
N MET A 462 -1.97 -16.05 0.35
CA MET A 462 -2.07 -14.61 0.14
C MET A 462 -0.74 -13.93 0.47
N ASP A 463 0.07 -13.73 -0.58
CA ASP A 463 1.30 -12.96 -0.53
C ASP A 463 1.51 -12.14 -1.80
N LEU A 464 2.59 -11.37 -1.85
CA LEU A 464 2.85 -10.43 -2.95
C LEU A 464 3.04 -11.12 -4.32
N ASP A 465 3.33 -12.43 -4.36
CA ASP A 465 3.52 -13.15 -5.62
C ASP A 465 2.21 -13.72 -6.15
N THR A 466 1.32 -14.22 -5.29
CA THR A 466 -0.01 -14.70 -5.70
C THR A 466 -0.98 -13.55 -6.00
N THR A 467 -0.70 -12.34 -5.50
CA THR A 467 -1.63 -11.20 -5.55
C THR A 467 -1.30 -10.13 -6.61
N ARG A 468 -0.39 -10.41 -7.57
CA ARG A 468 0.01 -9.44 -8.61
C ARG A 468 -1.04 -9.18 -9.69
N GLY A 469 -1.99 -10.12 -9.89
CA GLY A 469 -3.07 -9.95 -10.85
C GLY A 469 -4.08 -8.89 -10.37
N LYS A 470 -4.70 -8.16 -11.31
CA LYS A 470 -5.66 -7.09 -10.98
C LYS A 470 -6.80 -7.58 -10.06
N ASN A 471 -7.20 -8.86 -10.19
CA ASN A 471 -8.33 -9.47 -9.47
C ASN A 471 -7.94 -10.71 -8.64
N SER A 472 -6.65 -10.97 -8.41
CA SER A 472 -6.24 -12.21 -7.70
C SER A 472 -6.56 -12.18 -6.20
N ILE A 473 -6.49 -11.00 -5.58
CA ILE A 473 -6.86 -10.84 -4.15
C ILE A 473 -8.35 -11.11 -3.96
N GLU A 474 -9.18 -10.57 -4.85
CA GLU A 474 -10.64 -10.71 -4.82
C GLU A 474 -11.06 -12.17 -4.89
N LYS A 475 -10.48 -12.93 -5.82
CA LYS A 475 -10.76 -14.36 -5.95
C LYS A 475 -10.44 -15.14 -4.67
N ILE A 476 -9.31 -14.84 -4.02
CA ILE A 476 -8.93 -15.54 -2.78
C ILE A 476 -9.91 -15.20 -1.65
N ILE A 477 -10.33 -13.94 -1.55
CA ILE A 477 -11.32 -13.51 -0.55
C ILE A 477 -12.66 -14.19 -0.81
N GLU A 478 -13.14 -14.18 -2.05
CA GLU A 478 -14.39 -14.83 -2.46
C GLU A 478 -14.36 -16.33 -2.14
N GLN A 479 -13.26 -17.02 -2.45
CA GLN A 479 -13.08 -18.44 -2.14
C GLN A 479 -13.10 -18.76 -0.63
N ILE A 480 -12.71 -17.81 0.21
CA ILE A 480 -12.78 -17.97 1.66
C ILE A 480 -14.20 -17.68 2.13
N ASP A 481 -14.82 -16.61 1.66
CA ASP A 481 -16.19 -16.27 2.04
C ASP A 481 -17.21 -17.35 1.60
N THR A 482 -16.98 -18.00 0.46
CA THR A 482 -17.81 -19.13 -0.01
C THR A 482 -17.50 -20.46 0.69
N GLY A 483 -16.44 -20.52 1.49
CA GLY A 483 -15.99 -21.75 2.17
C GLY A 483 -15.28 -22.76 1.26
N GLU A 484 -14.91 -22.40 0.03
CA GLU A 484 -14.12 -23.26 -0.85
C GLU A 484 -12.71 -23.55 -0.29
N VAL A 485 -12.13 -22.58 0.42
CA VAL A 485 -10.81 -22.69 1.06
C VAL A 485 -10.98 -22.86 2.57
N HIS A 486 -10.27 -23.83 3.14
CA HIS A 486 -10.34 -24.16 4.57
C HIS A 486 -9.23 -23.46 5.35
N CYS A 487 -8.04 -23.31 4.73
CA CYS A 487 -6.89 -22.67 5.34
C CYS A 487 -6.32 -21.56 4.45
N LEU A 488 -6.06 -20.39 5.04
CA LEU A 488 -5.38 -19.29 4.38
C LEU A 488 -4.00 -19.08 5.00
N VAL A 489 -2.94 -19.26 4.21
CA VAL A 489 -1.58 -18.91 4.63
C VAL A 489 -1.16 -17.56 4.05
N GLY A 490 -0.48 -16.73 4.83
CA GLY A 490 -0.04 -15.44 4.33
C GLY A 490 0.88 -14.66 5.25
N THR A 491 1.33 -13.52 4.72
CA THR A 491 2.20 -12.58 5.42
C THR A 491 1.38 -11.41 5.98
N GLN A 492 1.99 -10.24 6.14
CA GLN A 492 1.35 -8.98 6.56
C GLN A 492 0.11 -8.55 5.74
N MET A 493 -0.19 -9.20 4.61
CA MET A 493 -1.40 -8.90 3.83
C MET A 493 -2.66 -9.42 4.51
N LEU A 494 -2.56 -10.48 5.32
CA LEU A 494 -3.68 -11.05 6.07
C LEU A 494 -4.21 -10.14 7.18
N THR A 495 -3.39 -9.22 7.64
CA THR A 495 -3.63 -8.48 8.89
C THR A 495 -4.46 -7.22 8.65
N LYS A 496 -4.70 -6.84 7.38
CA LYS A 496 -5.16 -5.49 6.98
C LYS A 496 -6.48 -5.57 6.21
N GLY A 497 -7.48 -4.79 6.64
CA GLY A 497 -8.66 -4.45 5.81
C GLY A 497 -9.56 -5.61 5.33
N LEU A 498 -9.30 -6.86 5.73
CA LEU A 498 -10.08 -8.04 5.33
C LEU A 498 -10.93 -8.56 6.48
N ASP A 499 -12.19 -8.84 6.20
CA ASP A 499 -13.13 -9.38 7.18
C ASP A 499 -13.48 -10.83 6.83
N PHE A 500 -13.07 -11.78 7.68
CA PHE A 500 -13.34 -13.20 7.50
C PHE A 500 -14.29 -13.67 8.60
N ARG A 501 -15.51 -14.05 8.23
CA ARG A 501 -16.56 -14.37 9.21
C ARG A 501 -16.38 -15.74 9.86
N ASN A 502 -15.91 -16.73 9.10
CA ASN A 502 -15.87 -18.13 9.54
C ASN A 502 -14.50 -18.56 10.08
N VAL A 503 -13.65 -17.61 10.48
CA VAL A 503 -12.31 -17.90 11.01
C VAL A 503 -12.37 -18.03 12.54
N SER A 504 -12.16 -19.26 13.02
CA SER A 504 -12.13 -19.56 14.46
C SER A 504 -10.71 -19.67 15.02
N LEU A 505 -9.70 -19.91 14.16
CA LEU A 505 -8.34 -20.18 14.57
C LEU A 505 -7.32 -19.36 13.78
N VAL A 506 -6.35 -18.78 14.48
CA VAL A 506 -5.19 -18.14 13.88
C VAL A 506 -3.90 -18.76 14.44
N GLY A 507 -3.06 -19.32 13.58
CA GLY A 507 -1.75 -19.88 13.94
C GLY A 507 -0.62 -18.98 13.47
N VAL A 508 0.17 -18.44 14.39
CA VAL A 508 1.43 -17.74 14.10
C VAL A 508 2.57 -18.75 14.22
N LEU A 509 3.21 -19.07 13.10
CA LEU A 509 4.18 -20.16 13.04
C LEU A 509 5.56 -19.80 13.62
N SER A 510 5.95 -18.53 13.57
CA SER A 510 7.15 -18.03 14.24
C SER A 510 7.03 -16.54 14.54
N ALA A 511 7.12 -16.20 15.83
CA ALA A 511 7.24 -14.81 16.28
C ALA A 511 8.72 -14.34 16.37
N ASP A 512 9.68 -15.27 16.52
CA ASP A 512 11.08 -14.97 16.83
C ASP A 512 11.77 -14.12 15.76
N THR A 513 11.43 -14.35 14.49
CA THR A 513 12.02 -13.59 13.37
C THR A 513 11.67 -12.11 13.43
N MET A 514 10.52 -11.76 14.00
CA MET A 514 10.13 -10.36 14.20
C MET A 514 10.82 -9.75 15.41
N LEU A 515 10.87 -10.49 16.52
CA LEU A 515 11.44 -10.01 17.78
C LEU A 515 12.93 -9.70 17.64
N ASN A 516 13.67 -10.56 16.94
CA ASN A 516 15.12 -10.43 16.78
C ASN A 516 15.53 -9.62 15.54
N PHE A 517 14.61 -8.88 14.92
CA PHE A 517 14.95 -8.04 13.78
C PHE A 517 15.79 -6.84 14.26
N PRO A 518 16.95 -6.52 13.64
CA PRO A 518 17.87 -5.49 14.12
C PRO A 518 17.38 -4.07 13.78
N ASP A 519 16.25 -3.68 14.39
CA ASP A 519 15.61 -2.37 14.27
C ASP A 519 15.01 -2.03 15.65
N PHE A 520 15.20 -0.79 16.13
CA PHE A 520 14.67 -0.36 17.41
C PHE A 520 13.13 -0.42 17.48
N ARG A 521 12.44 -0.50 16.33
CA ARG A 521 10.98 -0.65 16.22
C ARG A 521 10.52 -2.09 16.10
N ALA A 522 11.42 -3.08 16.16
CA ALA A 522 11.07 -4.48 15.99
C ALA A 522 9.98 -4.93 16.97
N HIS A 523 10.09 -4.54 18.24
CA HIS A 523 9.13 -4.87 19.29
C HIS A 523 7.76 -4.21 19.09
N GLU A 524 7.72 -2.91 18.79
CA GLU A 524 6.48 -2.19 18.42
C GLU A 524 5.78 -2.87 17.24
N ARG A 525 6.52 -3.12 16.14
CA ARG A 525 5.97 -3.74 14.93
C ARG A 525 5.49 -5.17 15.19
N CYS A 526 6.21 -5.93 16.02
CA CYS A 526 5.81 -7.27 16.43
C CYS A 526 4.48 -7.24 17.18
N PHE A 527 4.34 -6.34 18.16
CA PHE A 527 3.09 -6.15 18.89
C PHE A 527 1.94 -5.80 17.94
N HIS A 528 2.11 -4.77 17.10
CA HIS A 528 1.09 -4.35 16.13
C HIS A 528 0.63 -5.50 15.24
N LEU A 529 1.59 -6.23 14.64
CA LEU A 529 1.28 -7.33 13.72
C LEU A 529 0.56 -8.47 14.43
N LEU A 530 1.07 -8.92 15.59
CA LEU A 530 0.46 -10.03 16.31
C LEU A 530 -0.94 -9.68 16.82
N THR A 531 -1.14 -8.49 17.40
CA THR A 531 -2.48 -8.05 17.85
C THR A 531 -3.47 -7.95 16.69
N GLN A 532 -3.04 -7.45 15.52
CA GLN A 532 -3.89 -7.39 14.33
C GLN A 532 -4.25 -8.76 13.77
N VAL A 533 -3.28 -9.67 13.72
CA VAL A 533 -3.44 -11.07 13.29
C VAL A 533 -4.43 -11.77 14.23
N SER A 534 -4.23 -11.62 15.54
CA SER A 534 -5.14 -12.15 16.56
C SER A 534 -6.56 -11.63 16.39
N GLY A 535 -6.72 -10.34 16.07
CA GLY A 535 -8.02 -9.71 15.84
C GLY A 535 -8.80 -10.20 14.60
N ARG A 536 -8.25 -11.12 13.80
CA ARG A 536 -8.97 -11.78 12.69
C ARG A 536 -9.76 -13.00 13.14
N ALA A 537 -9.43 -13.62 14.27
CA ALA A 537 -10.20 -14.72 14.84
C ALA A 537 -11.42 -14.23 15.63
N GLY A 538 -12.52 -15.00 15.59
CA GLY A 538 -13.66 -14.83 16.49
C GLY A 538 -14.40 -13.52 16.28
N ARG A 539 -14.89 -13.29 15.05
CA ARG A 539 -15.79 -12.16 14.70
C ARG A 539 -17.27 -12.51 14.77
N THR A 540 -17.58 -13.78 15.01
CA THR A 540 -18.93 -14.32 15.21
C THR A 540 -19.16 -14.61 16.70
N ALA A 541 -20.28 -15.25 17.04
CA ALA A 541 -20.65 -15.55 18.43
C ALA A 541 -19.64 -16.45 19.17
N GLU A 542 -18.87 -17.27 18.44
CA GLU A 542 -17.87 -18.16 19.05
C GLU A 542 -16.55 -17.45 19.30
N ARG A 543 -15.98 -17.67 20.49
CA ARG A 543 -14.68 -17.11 20.86
C ARG A 543 -13.58 -17.78 20.05
N GLY A 544 -12.91 -17.01 19.19
CA GLY A 544 -11.77 -17.49 18.43
C GLY A 544 -10.56 -17.80 19.31
N LYS A 545 -9.64 -18.61 18.78
CA LYS A 545 -8.36 -18.96 19.41
C LYS A 545 -7.19 -18.52 18.54
N VAL A 546 -6.09 -18.14 19.18
CA VAL A 546 -4.84 -17.76 18.52
C VAL A 546 -3.70 -18.53 19.17
N LEU A 547 -2.88 -19.20 18.37
CA LEU A 547 -1.71 -19.91 18.86
C LEU A 547 -0.46 -19.26 18.27
N ILE A 548 0.46 -18.83 19.15
CA ILE A 548 1.71 -18.18 18.77
C ILE A 548 2.87 -19.09 19.11
N GLN A 549 3.56 -19.61 18.09
CA GLN A 549 4.77 -20.41 18.24
C GLN A 549 6.01 -19.53 18.39
N SER A 550 6.80 -19.76 19.45
CA SER A 550 8.03 -19.02 19.74
C SER A 550 9.06 -19.91 20.44
N TYR A 551 10.36 -19.72 20.14
CA TYR A 551 11.45 -20.33 20.92
C TYR A 551 11.67 -19.66 22.27
N ASN A 552 11.16 -18.43 22.43
CA ASN A 552 11.19 -17.66 23.67
C ASN A 552 9.78 -17.23 24.08
N PRO A 553 8.98 -18.13 24.69
CA PRO A 553 7.60 -17.81 25.09
C PRO A 553 7.53 -16.74 26.19
N GLU A 554 8.55 -16.63 27.03
CA GLU A 554 8.62 -15.66 28.15
C GLU A 554 9.02 -14.25 27.70
N HIS A 555 9.20 -14.02 26.40
CA HIS A 555 9.55 -12.70 25.90
C HIS A 555 8.44 -11.69 26.24
N GLN A 556 8.81 -10.56 26.85
CA GLN A 556 7.89 -9.53 27.37
C GLN A 556 6.83 -9.10 26.35
N ILE A 557 7.22 -8.80 25.10
CA ILE A 557 6.28 -8.44 24.03
C ILE A 557 5.22 -9.52 23.77
N LEU A 558 5.56 -10.81 23.85
CA LEU A 558 4.58 -11.88 23.63
C LEU A 558 3.58 -11.96 24.77
N GLN A 559 4.04 -11.76 26.01
CA GLN A 559 3.18 -11.70 27.19
C GLN A 559 2.26 -10.48 27.16
N GLN A 560 2.72 -9.33 26.66
CA GLN A 560 1.89 -8.15 26.45
C GLN A 560 0.86 -8.36 25.33
N VAL A 561 1.23 -9.07 24.27
CA VAL A 561 0.31 -9.45 23.18
C VAL A 561 -0.78 -10.39 23.70
N SER A 562 -0.46 -11.37 24.54
CA SER A 562 -1.43 -12.36 25.03
C SER A 562 -2.54 -11.75 25.90
N THR A 563 -2.24 -10.65 26.59
CA THR A 563 -3.18 -9.89 27.42
C THR A 563 -3.74 -8.63 26.75
N TYR A 564 -3.33 -8.33 25.52
CA TYR A 564 -3.67 -7.10 24.79
C TYR A 564 -3.26 -5.80 25.52
N ASP A 565 -2.20 -5.85 26.33
CA ASP A 565 -1.77 -4.72 27.16
C ASP A 565 -0.89 -3.73 26.39
N TYR A 566 -1.54 -2.91 25.55
CA TYR A 566 -0.88 -1.82 24.84
C TYR A 566 -0.32 -0.76 25.78
N GLY A 567 -0.97 -0.50 26.93
CA GLY A 567 -0.57 0.55 27.87
C GLY A 567 0.79 0.27 28.50
N THR A 568 1.02 -0.96 28.95
CA THR A 568 2.32 -1.39 29.48
C THR A 568 3.37 -1.46 28.39
N MET A 569 3.05 -2.06 27.23
CA MET A 569 3.97 -2.08 26.07
C MET A 569 4.44 -0.68 25.69
N PHE A 570 3.51 0.29 25.63
CA PHE A 570 3.81 1.68 25.33
C PHE A 570 4.79 2.28 26.35
N LYS A 571 4.55 2.09 27.65
CA LYS A 571 5.42 2.64 28.71
C LYS A 571 6.83 2.06 28.65
N ASP A 572 6.95 0.74 28.55
CA ASP A 572 8.24 0.05 28.53
C ASP A 572 9.06 0.44 27.31
N GLN A 573 8.43 0.43 26.13
CA GLN A 573 9.09 0.86 24.90
C GLN A 573 9.46 2.34 24.92
N LEU A 574 8.65 3.20 25.54
CA LEU A 574 8.96 4.61 25.66
C LEU A 574 10.17 4.84 26.58
N GLU A 575 10.30 4.09 27.67
CA GLU A 575 11.46 4.12 28.56
C GLU A 575 12.75 3.71 27.82
N ASP A 576 12.72 2.59 27.09
CA ASP A 576 13.86 2.16 26.26
C ASP A 576 14.27 3.27 25.27
N ARG A 577 13.28 3.87 24.60
CA ARG A 577 13.54 4.93 23.62
C ARG A 577 14.03 6.22 24.25
N TYR A 578 13.66 6.50 25.51
CA TYR A 578 14.24 7.60 26.26
C TYR A 578 15.72 7.36 26.55
N GLN A 579 16.05 6.19 27.11
CA GLN A 579 17.41 5.81 27.48
C GLN A 579 18.36 5.78 26.27
N PHE A 580 17.92 5.18 25.16
CA PHE A 580 18.72 5.05 23.94
C PHE A 580 18.55 6.19 22.94
N LYS A 581 17.85 7.27 23.35
CA LYS A 581 17.69 8.51 22.57
C LYS A 581 17.07 8.26 21.17
N TYR A 582 15.94 7.55 21.13
CA TYR A 582 15.20 7.24 19.91
C TYR A 582 13.88 8.03 19.80
N PRO A 583 13.26 8.11 18.61
CA PRO A 583 11.93 8.70 18.43
C PRO A 583 10.88 8.02 19.31
N PRO A 584 9.97 8.72 20.00
CA PRO A 584 9.56 10.10 19.71
C PRO A 584 10.38 11.19 20.41
N TYR A 585 11.36 10.87 21.27
CA TYR A 585 12.13 11.88 22.01
C TYR A 585 13.13 12.64 21.14
N GLN A 586 13.72 11.94 20.18
CA GLN A 586 14.65 12.51 19.20
C GLN A 586 14.16 12.28 17.77
N ARG A 587 14.64 13.12 16.84
CA ARG A 587 14.44 12.95 15.39
C ARG A 587 15.66 12.26 14.82
N LEU A 588 15.45 11.38 13.84
CA LEU A 588 16.53 10.68 13.14
C LEU A 588 16.64 11.16 11.70
N ILE A 589 17.86 11.40 11.24
CA ILE A 589 18.15 11.61 9.82
C ILE A 589 19.23 10.60 9.42
N ARG A 590 18.92 9.75 8.45
CA ARG A 590 19.88 8.81 7.88
C ARG A 590 20.43 9.38 6.58
N LEU A 591 21.76 9.43 6.49
CA LEU A 591 22.50 9.79 5.30
C LEU A 591 23.12 8.53 4.74
N THR A 592 22.85 8.23 3.48
CA THR A 592 23.40 7.05 2.80
C THR A 592 24.32 7.50 1.67
N PHE A 593 25.59 7.09 1.76
CA PHE A 593 26.60 7.33 0.73
C PHE A 593 26.76 6.07 -0.10
N LYS A 594 26.73 6.18 -1.44
CA LYS A 594 26.89 5.03 -2.35
C LYS A 594 27.94 5.31 -3.42
N ASN A 595 28.92 4.42 -3.57
CA ASN A 595 29.90 4.43 -4.65
C ASN A 595 30.36 3.00 -5.02
N ARG A 596 30.94 2.81 -6.19
CA ARG A 596 31.56 1.54 -6.62
C ARG A 596 32.86 1.24 -5.87
N ASP A 597 33.59 2.29 -5.48
CA ASP A 597 34.84 2.14 -4.75
C ASP A 597 34.62 2.15 -3.23
N TYR A 598 35.15 1.12 -2.56
CA TYR A 598 34.99 0.93 -1.12
C TYR A 598 35.62 2.08 -0.33
N ASN A 599 36.89 2.41 -0.64
CA ASN A 599 37.66 3.42 0.08
C ASN A 599 37.03 4.81 -0.08
N THR A 600 36.63 5.17 -1.30
CA THR A 600 35.96 6.44 -1.60
C THR A 600 34.63 6.55 -0.85
N THR A 601 33.86 5.47 -0.73
CA THR A 601 32.59 5.48 0.03
C THR A 601 32.82 5.73 1.51
N LEU A 602 33.81 5.06 2.11
CA LEU A 602 34.14 5.22 3.52
C LEU A 602 34.70 6.62 3.82
N GLN A 603 35.64 7.10 2.99
CA GLN A 603 36.20 8.45 3.11
C GLN A 603 35.13 9.53 2.98
N ALA A 604 34.17 9.35 2.06
CA ALA A 604 33.04 10.26 1.91
C ALA A 604 32.18 10.32 3.18
N GLY A 605 31.84 9.16 3.76
CA GLY A 605 31.10 9.09 5.01
C GLY A 605 31.86 9.75 6.17
N GLN A 606 33.15 9.47 6.31
CA GLN A 606 33.99 10.04 7.37
C GLN A 606 34.12 11.56 7.24
N TRP A 607 34.32 12.06 6.02
CA TRP A 607 34.38 13.49 5.76
C TRP A 607 33.07 14.17 6.19
N PHE A 608 31.93 13.56 5.88
CA PHE A 608 30.63 14.10 6.24
C PHE A 608 30.40 14.09 7.75
N VAL A 609 30.80 13.02 8.45
CA VAL A 609 30.76 12.96 9.92
C VAL A 609 31.62 14.05 10.56
N ASN A 610 32.85 14.23 10.08
CA ASN A 610 33.74 15.28 10.58
C ASN A 610 33.12 16.68 10.40
N ALA A 611 32.45 16.93 9.28
CA ALA A 611 31.74 18.18 9.05
C ALA A 611 30.53 18.33 10.00
N LEU A 612 29.72 17.28 10.19
CA LEU A 612 28.56 17.34 11.09
C LEU A 612 28.93 17.44 12.57
N ASN A 613 30.07 16.91 12.99
CA ASN A 613 30.57 17.03 14.36
C ASN A 613 30.95 18.47 14.74
N GLN A 614 31.02 19.39 13.77
CA GLN A 614 31.22 20.82 14.02
C GLN A 614 29.92 21.56 14.39
N ILE A 615 28.76 20.89 14.36
CA ILE A 615 27.49 21.47 14.83
C ILE A 615 27.55 21.61 16.35
N GLU A 616 27.09 22.76 16.87
CA GLU A 616 27.00 23.03 18.31
C GLU A 616 26.16 21.98 19.07
N HIS A 617 26.37 21.93 20.39
CA HIS A 617 25.84 20.97 21.35
C HIS A 617 24.38 20.51 21.08
N GLY A 618 24.15 19.19 21.08
CA GLY A 618 22.82 18.56 21.10
C GLY A 618 22.41 17.80 19.82
N VAL A 619 23.33 17.66 18.87
CA VAL A 619 23.27 16.71 17.75
C VAL A 619 24.26 15.58 18.00
N GLU A 620 23.79 14.34 17.93
CA GLU A 620 24.62 13.14 18.05
C GLU A 620 24.75 12.50 16.67
N VAL A 621 25.98 12.34 16.18
CA VAL A 621 26.28 11.75 14.87
C VAL A 621 26.88 10.37 15.09
N LEU A 622 26.22 9.34 14.56
CA LEU A 622 26.65 7.95 14.60
C LEU A 622 27.13 7.50 13.22
N GLY A 623 28.17 6.66 13.20
CA GLY A 623 28.84 6.20 11.98
C GLY A 623 30.10 7.02 11.66
N PRO A 624 30.65 6.89 10.45
CA PRO A 624 30.14 6.10 9.31
C PRO A 624 30.22 4.59 9.56
N GLU A 625 29.13 3.86 9.26
CA GLU A 625 29.09 2.40 9.41
C GLU A 625 28.50 1.73 8.17
N PHE A 626 28.97 0.53 7.85
CA PHE A 626 28.36 -0.29 6.80
C PHE A 626 27.07 -0.92 7.33
N PRO A 627 25.93 -0.79 6.63
CA PRO A 627 24.72 -1.51 7.00
C PRO A 627 24.91 -3.02 6.83
N ALA A 628 23.99 -3.80 7.41
CA ALA A 628 23.97 -5.27 7.30
C ALA A 628 24.13 -5.81 5.88
N VAL A 629 23.72 -5.04 4.86
CA VAL A 629 24.06 -5.30 3.46
C VAL A 629 24.97 -4.20 2.95
N ALA A 630 26.29 -4.38 3.05
CA ALA A 630 27.27 -3.34 2.75
C ALA A 630 27.38 -2.99 1.26
N ARG A 631 27.00 -3.91 0.35
CA ARG A 631 27.09 -3.72 -1.10
C ARG A 631 25.83 -4.17 -1.82
N VAL A 632 25.32 -3.31 -2.71
CA VAL A 632 24.15 -3.60 -3.56
C VAL A 632 24.42 -3.14 -4.99
N ARG A 633 24.28 -4.04 -5.97
CA ARG A 633 24.50 -3.75 -7.41
C ARG A 633 25.87 -3.12 -7.68
N ASN A 634 26.92 -3.67 -7.09
CA ASN A 634 28.30 -3.17 -7.15
C ASN A 634 28.49 -1.76 -6.60
N LEU A 635 27.55 -1.26 -5.79
CA LEU A 635 27.70 -0.03 -5.03
C LEU A 635 27.84 -0.38 -3.57
N TYR A 636 29.01 -0.09 -2.99
CA TYR A 636 29.17 -0.04 -1.55
C TYR A 636 28.32 1.08 -0.98
N GLN A 637 27.76 0.85 0.18
CA GLN A 637 26.95 1.83 0.88
C GLN A 637 27.38 1.97 2.33
N VAL A 638 27.45 3.21 2.81
CA VAL A 638 27.78 3.58 4.18
C VAL A 638 26.69 4.48 4.72
N HIS A 639 26.30 4.26 5.97
CA HIS A 639 25.28 5.01 6.66
C HIS A 639 25.90 5.92 7.72
N VAL A 640 25.34 7.12 7.83
CA VAL A 640 25.55 8.04 8.94
C VAL A 640 24.17 8.36 9.50
N ILE A 641 24.01 8.24 10.82
CA ILE A 641 22.75 8.55 11.51
C ILE A 641 22.97 9.80 12.34
N VAL A 642 22.14 10.82 12.11
CA VAL A 642 22.11 12.04 12.89
C VAL A 642 20.91 11.96 13.82
N LYS A 643 21.15 11.94 15.13
CA LYS A 643 20.11 12.05 16.16
C LYS A 643 20.03 13.49 16.65
N MET A 644 18.84 14.07 16.60
CA MET A 644 18.58 15.46 16.94
C MET A 644 17.57 15.54 18.09
N GLY A 645 17.96 16.19 19.18
CA GLY A 645 17.05 16.52 20.29
C GLY A 645 16.01 17.57 19.88
N LYS A 646 14.81 17.53 20.50
CA LYS A 646 13.72 18.49 20.24
C LYS A 646 14.01 19.95 20.64
N GLN A 647 15.08 20.17 21.41
CA GLN A 647 15.49 21.50 21.86
C GLN A 647 16.01 22.37 20.70
N HIS A 648 16.44 21.75 19.60
CA HIS A 648 16.97 22.45 18.43
C HIS A 648 15.89 22.68 17.37
N HIS A 649 15.92 23.87 16.77
CA HIS A 649 15.01 24.19 15.68
C HIS A 649 15.36 23.32 14.45
N PRO A 650 14.43 22.49 13.93
CA PRO A 650 14.73 21.55 12.84
C PRO A 650 15.27 22.21 11.56
N ASN A 651 14.91 23.47 11.32
CA ASN A 651 15.35 24.22 10.14
C ASN A 651 16.86 24.48 10.16
N THR A 652 17.43 24.83 11.32
CA THR A 652 18.86 25.13 11.45
C THR A 652 19.71 23.93 11.06
N ILE A 653 19.36 22.74 11.54
CA ILE A 653 20.10 21.50 11.24
C ILE A 653 19.87 21.06 9.79
N LYS A 654 18.65 21.21 9.26
CA LYS A 654 18.37 20.95 7.84
C LYS A 654 19.19 21.85 6.92
N ASP A 655 19.30 23.14 7.24
CA ASP A 655 20.06 24.10 6.45
C ASP A 655 21.56 23.85 6.55
N TYR A 656 22.05 23.45 7.73
CA TYR A 656 23.42 23.02 7.90
C TYR A 656 23.74 21.76 7.08
N ILE A 657 22.90 20.71 7.16
CA ILE A 657 23.07 19.48 6.36
C ILE A 657 23.06 19.82 4.86
N ARG A 658 22.16 20.71 4.41
CA ARG A 658 22.15 21.17 3.00
C ARG A 658 23.44 21.90 2.63
N LYS A 659 23.97 22.76 3.51
CA LYS A 659 25.24 23.46 3.29
C LYS A 659 26.40 22.46 3.19
N VAL A 660 26.50 21.52 4.13
CA VAL A 660 27.52 20.46 4.11
C VAL A 660 27.39 19.59 2.86
N LYS A 661 26.17 19.23 2.45
CA LYS A 661 25.92 18.47 1.22
C LYS A 661 26.38 19.22 -0.03
N ARG A 662 26.12 20.52 -0.13
CA ARG A 662 26.63 21.35 -1.24
C ARG A 662 28.15 21.41 -1.27
N SER A 663 28.79 21.56 -0.11
CA SER A 663 30.26 21.51 -0.01
C SER A 663 30.82 20.13 -0.34
N PHE A 664 30.11 19.05 0.03
CA PHE A 664 30.49 17.69 -0.30
C PHE A 664 30.45 17.45 -1.82
N GLU A 665 29.39 17.91 -2.47
CA GLU A 665 29.17 17.78 -3.92
C GLU A 665 30.16 18.60 -4.77
N SER A 666 30.83 19.61 -4.18
CA SER A 666 31.87 20.39 -4.89
C SER A 666 33.27 19.78 -4.80
N ILE A 667 33.49 18.80 -3.90
CA ILE A 667 34.79 18.13 -3.74
C ILE A 667 34.98 17.14 -4.88
N LYS A 668 35.95 17.42 -5.76
CA LYS A 668 36.26 16.60 -6.95
C LYS A 668 36.42 15.10 -6.66
N GLY A 669 36.98 14.73 -5.50
CA GLY A 669 37.15 13.34 -5.08
C GLY A 669 35.83 12.61 -4.75
N PHE A 670 34.76 13.34 -4.46
CA PHE A 670 33.46 12.79 -4.07
C PHE A 670 32.36 12.98 -5.12
N ASN A 671 32.64 13.59 -6.27
CA ASN A 671 31.67 13.80 -7.36
C ASN A 671 30.97 12.52 -7.85
N SER A 672 31.61 11.36 -7.68
CA SER A 672 31.04 10.05 -8.06
C SER A 672 30.19 9.40 -6.96
N VAL A 673 30.22 9.92 -5.73
CA VAL A 673 29.49 9.40 -4.57
C VAL A 673 28.07 9.96 -4.57
N ARG A 674 27.09 9.07 -4.49
CA ARG A 674 25.68 9.47 -4.32
C ARG A 674 25.37 9.64 -2.84
N CYS A 675 24.89 10.80 -2.44
CA CYS A 675 24.45 11.09 -1.07
C CYS A 675 22.92 11.23 -1.03
N ASN A 676 22.26 10.26 -0.39
CA ASN A 676 20.82 10.23 -0.17
C ASN A 676 20.49 10.62 1.27
N VAL A 677 19.47 11.44 1.46
CA VAL A 677 19.02 11.92 2.78
C VAL A 677 17.63 11.38 3.08
N ASP A 678 17.47 10.75 4.23
CA ASP A 678 16.21 10.17 4.70
C ASP A 678 15.87 10.71 6.09
N VAL A 679 14.90 11.61 6.15
CA VAL A 679 14.45 12.24 7.40
C VAL A 679 13.35 11.38 8.01
N ASP A 680 13.40 11.16 9.33
CA ASP A 680 12.48 10.25 10.03
C ASP A 680 12.48 8.88 9.35
N CYS A 681 13.67 8.26 9.29
CA CYS A 681 14.00 7.11 8.45
C CYS A 681 13.46 5.75 8.95
N TYR A 682 12.32 5.76 9.64
CA TYR A 682 11.81 4.68 10.48
C TYR A 682 10.38 4.22 10.13
#